data_AF-A0A225B9E3-F1
#
_entry.id   AF-A0A225B9E3-F1
#
_cell.length_a   1.000
_cell.length_b   1.000
_cell.length_c   1.000
_cell.angle_alpha   90.00
_cell.angle_beta   90.00
_cell.angle_gamma   90.00
#
_symmetry.space_group_name_H-M   'P 1'
#
loop_
_entity.id
_entity.type
_entity.pdbx_description
1 polymer ?
#
loop_
_entity_poly.entity_id
_entity_poly.type
_entity_poly.pdbx_seq_one_letter_code
_entity_poly.pdbx_strand_id
1 'polypeptide(L)'
;MGSRINTILMIGGTSGIGEAFARRFHNDGKKVIITGRRNERLSLLQSELSGVGTRQWDLSDVAGLQQHVAEIIAEYPALDTIFINAGIQRSFSLLDPKTTSSESISSEINVNLTIPALLMHLFVPHLIKIASAGSPANLLVTSSTLAYFPFPFYPAYCASKAGVHGLCVTLREQLGFAPDNIRKNLNLVEVVPPYTDTELDSEHRSAVVAMQGENALAPMPLAEYIDKAYTSLNELDQEGQMKKEVGWDEVVAWTLTSSFAVCCLPFLVAFEDESFEVKAHKRVNTFYTTGRMRQRERDYEDGSPGALSSLESQLLLTVNRTGSGSTYLKLREHSASRGYQRLEYRDKTMLTNEYSNWYAIVRVTSVEILVDPVSPDFQERLQRWTDINRQEPTAIILPSTEGECLKVVQWALRSSIPFVARSGGHSEWSTIGKNGVIIDLGQYKSVEVDEANRTAIVKGSILSKEVAVALADVGLFTALGNGNTVGAIPYFLNGGASITTSITGFGADQILAARLITASGKLIEVNKTQNADLLWAIRGAGQFFGLVTELTVKAYPISALGNDRGVIWSGSFVFALDRAGEVAAVMKDLMDNGHHATAGLLMVMAPPPTRQPSLIVAARYTGDPREAAAAYQPLYDLKPIATPGGEVPIQNASDARSALGAKGDFKRFGVVGLHRFEPEAFLKTVDVWKEMVAQCPDAINTAFNFQWDARPPRKSELGSAHSLQDVRYWQNNLIWHTEVKSRAAVDGFNERCIAIMRGPNIADYVDFANGTRDGPIERRFRGRERLDKLRQLKRTWDEFGVFTRQFLDE
;
A
#
# COMPACT_ATOMS: atom_id res chain seq x y z
N MET A 1 0.85 -21.97 -40.48
CA MET A 1 0.57 -20.71 -39.78
C MET A 1 1.69 -19.74 -40.14
N GLY A 2 1.42 -18.75 -41.00
CA GLY A 2 2.46 -17.87 -41.55
C GLY A 2 2.90 -16.86 -40.51
N SER A 3 4.15 -16.94 -40.06
CA SER A 3 4.66 -16.06 -39.00
C SER A 3 4.58 -14.58 -39.42
N ARG A 4 4.31 -13.68 -38.46
CA ARG A 4 4.12 -12.23 -38.65
C ARG A 4 5.38 -11.46 -39.10
N ILE A 5 6.44 -12.18 -39.49
CA ILE A 5 7.74 -11.65 -39.93
C ILE A 5 8.01 -12.18 -41.33
N ASN A 6 8.28 -11.31 -42.31
CA ASN A 6 8.72 -11.72 -43.65
C ASN A 6 10.10 -11.14 -43.99
N THR A 7 10.30 -9.85 -43.73
CA THR A 7 11.57 -9.17 -43.99
C THR A 7 12.07 -8.51 -42.71
N ILE A 8 13.25 -8.94 -42.23
CA ILE A 8 13.80 -8.53 -40.95
C ILE A 8 15.18 -7.89 -41.09
N LEU A 9 15.36 -6.72 -40.45
CA LEU A 9 16.65 -6.05 -40.29
C LEU A 9 17.22 -6.37 -38.92
N MET A 10 18.37 -7.02 -38.90
CA MET A 10 19.12 -7.38 -37.69
C MET A 10 20.20 -6.34 -37.41
N ILE A 11 19.95 -5.45 -36.45
CA ILE A 11 20.91 -4.46 -36.00
C ILE A 11 21.80 -5.07 -34.91
N GLY A 12 23.06 -5.37 -35.27
CA GLY A 12 23.98 -6.12 -34.41
C GLY A 12 23.86 -7.64 -34.59
N GLY A 13 23.84 -8.11 -35.84
CA GLY A 13 23.63 -9.53 -36.19
C GLY A 13 24.90 -10.32 -36.56
N THR A 14 26.10 -9.87 -36.16
CA THR A 14 27.38 -10.48 -36.59
C THR A 14 28.05 -11.41 -35.57
N SER A 15 27.46 -11.56 -34.38
CA SER A 15 27.85 -12.57 -33.38
C SER A 15 26.74 -12.81 -32.36
N GLY A 16 26.95 -13.81 -31.49
CA GLY A 16 26.13 -14.09 -30.31
C GLY A 16 24.64 -14.24 -30.64
N ILE A 17 23.80 -13.62 -29.79
CA ILE A 17 22.34 -13.67 -29.91
C ILE A 17 21.87 -13.17 -31.29
N GLY A 18 22.45 -12.08 -31.79
CA GLY A 18 22.03 -11.47 -33.05
C GLY A 18 22.29 -12.37 -34.27
N GLU A 19 23.46 -13.00 -34.33
CA GLU A 19 23.79 -13.94 -35.40
C GLU A 19 22.90 -15.20 -35.32
N ALA A 20 22.70 -15.74 -34.11
CA ALA A 20 21.91 -16.95 -33.92
C ALA A 20 20.44 -16.74 -34.34
N PHE A 21 19.83 -15.60 -33.97
CA PHE A 21 18.51 -15.24 -34.48
C PHE A 21 18.50 -15.03 -36.01
N ALA A 22 19.52 -14.38 -36.57
CA ALA A 22 19.60 -14.16 -38.02
C ALA A 22 19.60 -15.48 -38.80
N ARG A 23 20.38 -16.47 -38.34
CA ARG A 23 20.38 -17.82 -38.92
C ARG A 23 19.01 -18.50 -38.75
N ARG A 24 18.37 -18.38 -37.59
CA ARG A 24 17.07 -19.01 -37.35
C ARG A 24 15.97 -18.43 -38.23
N PHE A 25 15.89 -17.10 -38.35
CA PHE A 25 14.96 -16.46 -39.29
C PHE A 25 15.24 -16.83 -40.75
N HIS A 26 16.52 -16.93 -41.15
CA HIS A 26 16.88 -17.36 -42.51
C HIS A 26 16.45 -18.81 -42.78
N ASN A 27 16.68 -19.72 -41.83
CA ASN A 27 16.25 -21.12 -41.92
C ASN A 27 14.72 -21.26 -42.01
N ASP A 28 13.97 -20.35 -41.40
CA ASP A 28 12.50 -20.25 -41.50
C ASP A 28 12.03 -19.56 -42.81
N GLY A 29 12.94 -19.34 -43.76
CA GLY A 29 12.67 -18.80 -45.09
C GLY A 29 12.42 -17.29 -45.12
N LYS A 30 12.83 -16.56 -44.08
CA LYS A 30 12.63 -15.11 -44.01
C LYS A 30 13.74 -14.36 -44.76
N LYS A 31 13.41 -13.19 -45.30
CA LYS A 31 14.40 -12.29 -45.88
C LYS A 31 15.12 -11.55 -44.76
N VAL A 32 16.35 -11.95 -44.47
CA VAL A 32 17.16 -11.37 -43.38
C VAL A 32 18.17 -10.37 -43.95
N ILE A 33 18.27 -9.19 -43.32
CA ILE A 33 19.29 -8.17 -43.61
C ILE A 33 20.13 -8.00 -42.35
N ILE A 34 21.41 -8.35 -42.40
CA ILE A 34 22.33 -8.31 -41.25
C ILE A 34 23.18 -7.05 -41.29
N THR A 35 23.22 -6.33 -40.17
CA THR A 35 24.14 -5.19 -40.01
C THR A 35 25.14 -5.41 -38.88
N GLY A 36 26.31 -4.80 -39.04
CA GLY A 36 27.36 -4.79 -38.02
C GLY A 36 28.63 -4.13 -38.50
N ARG A 37 29.59 -3.98 -37.59
CA ARG A 37 30.87 -3.27 -37.84
C ARG A 37 31.90 -4.11 -38.60
N ARG A 38 31.91 -5.43 -38.34
CA ARG A 38 32.92 -6.38 -38.84
C ARG A 38 32.58 -6.86 -40.24
N ASN A 39 33.19 -6.26 -41.26
CA ASN A 39 32.91 -6.62 -42.66
C ASN A 39 33.28 -8.07 -42.98
N GLU A 40 34.35 -8.61 -42.40
CA GLU A 40 34.74 -10.02 -42.56
C GLU A 40 33.65 -10.99 -42.09
N ARG A 41 32.99 -10.71 -40.96
CA ARG A 41 31.89 -11.53 -40.43
C ARG A 41 30.65 -11.42 -41.30
N LEU A 42 30.37 -10.23 -41.84
CA LEU A 42 29.28 -10.03 -42.79
C LEU A 42 29.49 -10.84 -44.08
N SER A 43 30.68 -10.75 -44.68
CA SER A 43 31.03 -11.53 -45.89
C SER A 43 30.93 -13.04 -45.65
N LEU A 44 31.37 -13.52 -44.48
CA LEU A 44 31.23 -14.93 -44.11
C LEU A 44 29.75 -15.34 -44.03
N LEU A 45 28.94 -14.58 -43.28
CA LEU A 45 27.50 -14.84 -43.17
C LEU A 45 26.80 -14.80 -44.53
N GLN A 46 27.22 -13.91 -45.43
CA GLN A 46 26.69 -13.84 -46.79
C GLN A 46 27.03 -15.08 -47.62
N SER A 47 28.22 -15.65 -47.43
CA SER A 47 28.63 -16.89 -48.09
C SER A 47 27.91 -18.14 -47.55
N GLU A 48 27.53 -18.13 -46.28
CA GLU A 48 26.88 -19.26 -45.60
C GLU A 48 25.35 -19.23 -45.73
N LEU A 49 24.74 -18.04 -45.76
CA LEU A 49 23.29 -17.83 -45.79
C LEU A 49 22.87 -17.28 -47.16
N SER A 50 22.51 -18.17 -48.09
CA SER A 50 22.12 -17.78 -49.44
C SER A 50 20.94 -16.78 -49.43
N GLY A 51 21.10 -15.64 -50.11
CA GLY A 51 20.06 -14.62 -50.22
C GLY A 51 19.94 -13.65 -49.04
N VAL A 52 20.81 -13.74 -48.03
CA VAL A 52 20.89 -12.75 -46.96
C VAL A 52 21.42 -11.40 -47.48
N GLY A 53 20.82 -10.30 -47.04
CA GLY A 53 21.39 -8.97 -47.23
C GLY A 53 22.42 -8.67 -46.14
N THR A 54 23.51 -8.00 -46.47
CA THR A 54 24.51 -7.56 -45.47
C THR A 54 24.86 -6.10 -45.67
N ARG A 55 24.97 -5.36 -44.57
CA ARG A 55 25.36 -3.95 -44.61
C ARG A 55 26.30 -3.61 -43.47
N GLN A 56 27.50 -3.14 -43.81
CA GLN A 56 28.41 -2.62 -42.80
C GLN A 56 27.83 -1.34 -42.20
N TRP A 57 27.70 -1.31 -40.88
CA TRP A 57 27.18 -0.15 -40.16
C TRP A 57 27.83 -0.05 -38.79
N ASP A 58 28.53 1.07 -38.56
CA ASP A 58 29.00 1.45 -37.23
C ASP A 58 28.01 2.38 -36.55
N LEU A 59 27.39 1.87 -35.49
CA LEU A 59 26.41 2.62 -34.72
C LEU A 59 27.04 3.73 -33.89
N SER A 60 28.36 3.75 -33.67
CA SER A 60 28.98 4.85 -32.92
C SER A 60 28.93 6.20 -33.64
N ASP A 61 28.69 6.22 -34.95
CA ASP A 61 28.42 7.45 -35.69
C ASP A 61 26.94 7.86 -35.57
N VAL A 62 26.64 8.57 -34.49
CA VAL A 62 25.27 9.05 -34.20
C VAL A 62 24.78 10.05 -35.26
N ALA A 63 25.67 10.83 -35.88
CA ALA A 63 25.30 11.84 -36.87
C ALA A 63 24.82 11.21 -38.19
N GLY A 64 25.39 10.07 -38.57
CA GLY A 64 25.02 9.32 -39.79
C GLY A 64 23.73 8.48 -39.68
N LEU A 65 23.17 8.29 -38.48
CA LEU A 65 22.04 7.36 -38.27
C LEU A 65 20.82 7.64 -39.15
N GLN A 66 20.40 8.91 -39.23
CA GLN A 66 19.21 9.29 -40.01
C GLN A 66 19.38 8.98 -41.50
N GLN A 67 20.55 9.27 -42.06
CA GLN A 67 20.86 8.97 -43.46
C GLN A 67 20.87 7.46 -43.72
N HIS A 68 21.55 6.69 -42.87
CA HIS A 68 21.61 5.24 -43.03
C HIS A 68 20.24 4.57 -42.91
N VAL A 69 19.39 5.01 -41.98
CA VAL A 69 18.01 4.50 -41.87
C VAL A 69 17.20 4.80 -43.13
N ALA A 70 17.31 6.01 -43.68
CA ALA A 70 16.61 6.38 -44.91
C ALA A 70 17.05 5.53 -46.11
N GLU A 71 18.36 5.27 -46.26
CA GLU A 71 18.91 4.41 -47.31
C GLU A 71 18.41 2.96 -47.18
N ILE A 72 18.40 2.41 -45.96
CA ILE A 72 17.89 1.05 -45.71
C ILE A 72 16.41 0.94 -46.06
N ILE A 73 15.59 1.92 -45.65
CA ILE A 73 14.14 1.92 -45.96
C ILE A 73 13.90 2.05 -47.47
N ALA A 74 14.72 2.83 -48.18
CA ALA A 74 14.62 2.97 -49.63
C ALA A 74 14.98 1.67 -50.37
N GLU A 75 16.00 0.97 -49.90
CA GLU A 75 16.46 -0.31 -50.45
C GLU A 75 15.50 -1.46 -50.12
N TYR A 76 14.91 -1.45 -48.92
CA TYR A 76 13.99 -2.47 -48.41
C TYR A 76 12.64 -1.87 -48.00
N PRO A 77 11.81 -1.41 -48.96
CA PRO A 77 10.54 -0.74 -48.64
C PRO A 77 9.48 -1.67 -48.02
N ALA A 78 9.68 -2.99 -48.10
CA ALA A 78 8.81 -4.01 -47.50
C ALA A 78 9.34 -4.52 -46.14
N LEU A 79 10.24 -3.78 -45.50
CA LEU A 79 10.85 -4.14 -44.22
C LEU A 79 9.81 -4.09 -43.09
N ASP A 80 9.29 -5.26 -42.72
CA ASP A 80 8.23 -5.37 -41.72
C ASP A 80 8.74 -5.54 -40.29
N THR A 81 10.00 -5.97 -40.11
CA THR A 81 10.54 -6.25 -38.78
C THR A 81 11.92 -5.61 -38.58
N ILE A 82 12.09 -4.90 -37.47
CA ILE A 82 13.39 -4.36 -37.04
C ILE A 82 13.78 -5.02 -35.73
N PHE A 83 14.98 -5.58 -35.65
CA PHE A 83 15.53 -6.12 -34.41
C PHE A 83 16.76 -5.33 -33.98
N ILE A 84 16.58 -4.49 -32.96
CA ILE A 84 17.64 -3.72 -32.29
C ILE A 84 18.30 -4.61 -31.24
N ASN A 85 19.37 -5.31 -31.61
CA ASN A 85 20.08 -6.24 -30.73
C ASN A 85 21.47 -5.75 -30.30
N ALA A 86 22.05 -4.78 -31.01
CA ALA A 86 23.39 -4.28 -30.72
C ALA A 86 23.54 -3.82 -29.26
N GLY A 87 24.65 -4.20 -28.65
CA GLY A 87 25.02 -3.79 -27.30
C GLY A 87 26.47 -4.12 -26.99
N ILE A 88 27.02 -3.43 -26.00
CA ILE A 88 28.34 -3.68 -25.43
C ILE A 88 28.22 -3.70 -23.90
N GLN A 89 29.10 -4.41 -23.22
CA GLN A 89 29.06 -4.54 -21.76
C GLN A 89 30.47 -4.36 -21.20
N ARG A 90 30.63 -3.49 -20.21
CA ARG A 90 31.93 -3.25 -19.56
C ARG A 90 31.86 -3.41 -18.06
N SER A 91 32.95 -3.90 -17.49
CA SER A 91 33.09 -4.09 -16.05
C SER A 91 33.94 -3.00 -15.43
N PHE A 92 33.44 -2.30 -14.41
CA PHE A 92 34.22 -1.29 -13.68
C PHE A 92 33.63 -0.97 -12.30
N SER A 93 34.41 -0.28 -11.45
CA SER A 93 34.00 0.13 -10.12
C SER A 93 33.64 1.61 -10.09
N LEU A 94 32.42 1.93 -9.62
CA LEU A 94 32.04 3.32 -9.31
C LEU A 94 32.80 3.89 -8.11
N LEU A 95 33.49 3.06 -7.34
CA LEU A 95 34.27 3.46 -6.16
C LEU A 95 35.71 3.82 -6.50
N ASP A 96 36.18 3.48 -7.71
CA ASP A 96 37.53 3.80 -8.17
C ASP A 96 37.51 4.37 -9.59
N PRO A 97 37.71 5.69 -9.75
CA PRO A 97 37.68 6.35 -11.06
C PRO A 97 38.82 5.90 -12.00
N LYS A 98 39.82 5.14 -11.52
CA LYS A 98 40.88 4.58 -12.38
C LYS A 98 40.43 3.34 -13.16
N THR A 99 39.31 2.73 -12.79
CA THR A 99 38.84 1.47 -13.38
C THR A 99 38.16 1.64 -14.73
N THR A 100 37.81 2.87 -15.14
CA THR A 100 37.25 3.18 -16.46
C THR A 100 37.43 4.66 -16.79
N SER A 101 37.17 5.07 -18.04
CA SER A 101 37.19 6.47 -18.48
C SER A 101 35.77 7.02 -18.72
N SER A 102 35.62 8.35 -18.75
CA SER A 102 34.37 9.02 -19.10
C SER A 102 33.86 8.64 -20.50
N GLU A 103 34.78 8.48 -21.45
CA GLU A 103 34.50 8.13 -22.84
C GLU A 103 33.97 6.70 -22.93
N SER A 104 34.54 5.79 -22.13
CA SER A 104 34.10 4.40 -22.04
C SER A 104 32.68 4.29 -21.49
N ILE A 105 32.38 4.99 -20.38
CA ILE A 105 31.01 5.03 -19.82
C ILE A 105 30.03 5.62 -20.84
N SER A 106 30.39 6.77 -21.43
CA SER A 106 29.52 7.47 -22.40
C SER A 106 29.27 6.63 -23.66
N SER A 107 30.30 5.93 -24.15
CA SER A 107 30.20 5.01 -25.29
C SER A 107 29.24 3.86 -25.00
N GLU A 108 29.28 3.27 -23.81
CA GLU A 108 28.38 2.18 -23.42
C GLU A 108 26.92 2.65 -23.30
N ILE A 109 26.68 3.81 -22.66
CA ILE A 109 25.34 4.42 -22.63
C ILE A 109 24.84 4.75 -24.05
N ASN A 110 25.70 5.29 -24.91
CA ASN A 110 25.30 5.63 -26.26
C ASN A 110 24.89 4.41 -27.08
N VAL A 111 25.73 3.36 -27.10
CA VAL A 111 25.45 2.14 -27.85
C VAL A 111 24.23 1.40 -27.30
N ASN A 112 24.07 1.33 -25.98
CA ASN A 112 23.03 0.52 -25.37
C ASN A 112 21.71 1.25 -25.14
N LEU A 113 21.67 2.59 -25.10
CA LEU A 113 20.46 3.36 -24.78
C LEU A 113 20.17 4.46 -25.80
N THR A 114 21.10 5.39 -26.02
CA THR A 114 20.87 6.55 -26.89
C THR A 114 20.56 6.11 -28.32
N ILE A 115 21.36 5.20 -28.88
CA ILE A 115 21.20 4.70 -30.25
C ILE A 115 19.90 3.90 -30.40
N PRO A 116 19.55 2.94 -29.52
CA PRO A 116 18.24 2.30 -29.56
C PRO A 116 17.08 3.28 -29.54
N ALA A 117 17.12 4.32 -28.69
CA ALA A 117 16.09 5.36 -28.66
C ALA A 117 15.94 6.08 -30.01
N LEU A 118 17.06 6.46 -30.63
CA LEU A 118 17.08 7.12 -31.93
C LEU A 118 16.61 6.19 -33.05
N LEU A 119 17.04 4.93 -33.04
CA LEU A 119 16.62 3.93 -34.03
C LEU A 119 15.11 3.64 -33.93
N MET A 120 14.57 3.53 -32.71
CA MET A 120 13.12 3.44 -32.50
C MET A 120 12.42 4.65 -33.13
N HIS A 121 12.89 5.87 -32.82
CA HIS A 121 12.31 7.10 -33.37
C HIS A 121 12.34 7.16 -34.91
N LEU A 122 13.41 6.67 -35.53
CA LEU A 122 13.60 6.70 -36.98
C LEU A 122 12.85 5.58 -37.73
N PHE A 123 12.77 4.36 -37.16
CA PHE A 123 12.12 3.21 -37.83
C PHE A 123 10.63 3.08 -37.53
N VAL A 124 10.14 3.51 -36.36
CA VAL A 124 8.71 3.40 -36.01
C VAL A 124 7.78 4.03 -37.06
N PRO A 125 8.07 5.21 -37.65
CA PRO A 125 7.23 5.76 -38.72
C PRO A 125 7.10 4.85 -39.95
N HIS A 126 8.16 4.13 -40.32
CA HIS A 126 8.11 3.15 -41.40
C HIS A 126 7.23 1.96 -41.03
N LEU A 127 7.39 1.42 -39.82
CA LEU A 127 6.58 0.30 -39.33
C LEU A 127 5.10 0.68 -39.19
N ILE A 128 4.80 1.92 -38.79
CA ILE A 128 3.44 2.46 -38.79
C ILE A 128 2.85 2.47 -40.20
N LYS A 129 3.64 2.82 -41.23
CA LYS A 129 3.19 2.78 -42.63
C LYS A 129 2.83 1.35 -43.08
N ILE A 130 3.67 0.36 -42.72
CA ILE A 130 3.40 -1.05 -43.00
C ILE A 130 2.12 -1.52 -42.28
N ALA A 131 2.01 -1.23 -40.97
CA ALA A 131 0.86 -1.59 -40.14
C ALA A 131 -0.45 -0.93 -40.62
N SER A 132 -0.37 0.33 -41.04
CA SER A 132 -1.52 1.09 -41.57
C SER A 132 -2.06 0.50 -42.87
N ALA A 133 -1.19 -0.12 -43.68
CA ALA A 133 -1.55 -0.81 -44.91
C ALA A 133 -2.16 -2.21 -44.68
N GLY A 134 -2.30 -2.64 -43.41
CA GLY A 134 -2.91 -3.92 -43.03
C GLY A 134 -1.93 -5.09 -42.88
N SER A 135 -0.63 -4.85 -43.09
CA SER A 135 0.40 -5.88 -42.93
C SER A 135 0.97 -5.87 -41.51
N PRO A 136 1.24 -7.03 -40.89
CA PRO A 136 1.94 -7.08 -39.61
C PRO A 136 3.31 -6.41 -39.69
N ALA A 137 3.68 -5.69 -38.63
CA ALA A 137 4.96 -5.02 -38.47
C ALA A 137 5.46 -5.23 -37.03
N ASN A 138 6.76 -5.36 -36.84
CA ASN A 138 7.32 -5.70 -35.53
C ASN A 138 8.59 -4.89 -35.25
N LEU A 139 8.70 -4.39 -34.03
CA LEU A 139 9.91 -3.81 -33.47
C LEU A 139 10.36 -4.70 -32.32
N LEU A 140 11.51 -5.34 -32.47
CA LEU A 140 12.13 -6.20 -31.46
C LEU A 140 13.33 -5.46 -30.87
N VAL A 141 13.46 -5.43 -29.54
CA VAL A 141 14.51 -4.66 -28.87
C VAL A 141 15.11 -5.49 -27.74
N THR A 142 16.43 -5.72 -27.80
CA THR A 142 17.13 -6.51 -26.78
C THR A 142 17.46 -5.65 -25.56
N SER A 143 16.77 -5.90 -24.44
CA SER A 143 17.14 -5.38 -23.12
C SER A 143 18.10 -6.36 -22.41
N SER A 144 17.82 -6.73 -21.16
CA SER A 144 18.57 -7.72 -20.36
C SER A 144 17.82 -7.97 -19.05
N THR A 145 18.00 -9.14 -18.44
CA THR A 145 17.65 -9.35 -17.03
C THR A 145 18.25 -8.31 -16.08
N LEU A 146 19.44 -7.81 -16.43
CA LEU A 146 20.13 -6.77 -15.67
C LEU A 146 19.43 -5.39 -15.72
N ALA A 147 18.41 -5.22 -16.56
CA ALA A 147 17.50 -4.08 -16.51
C ALA A 147 16.62 -4.09 -15.24
N TYR A 148 16.33 -5.28 -14.71
CA TYR A 148 15.45 -5.52 -13.57
C TYR A 148 16.24 -5.89 -12.31
N PHE A 149 17.32 -6.66 -12.48
CA PHE A 149 18.17 -7.15 -11.40
C PHE A 149 19.61 -6.68 -11.63
N PRO A 150 19.97 -5.46 -11.18
CA PRO A 150 21.28 -4.89 -11.49
C PRO A 150 22.41 -5.66 -10.82
N PHE A 151 23.46 -5.95 -11.59
CA PHE A 151 24.65 -6.64 -11.09
C PHE A 151 25.80 -5.65 -10.93
N PRO A 152 26.47 -5.59 -9.75
CA PRO A 152 27.34 -4.47 -9.38
C PRO A 152 28.57 -4.30 -10.26
N PHE A 153 29.01 -5.34 -10.97
CA PHE A 153 30.19 -5.26 -11.84
C PHE A 153 29.93 -4.50 -13.14
N TYR A 154 28.66 -4.33 -13.57
CA TYR A 154 28.31 -3.72 -14.86
C TYR A 154 27.42 -2.49 -14.70
N PRO A 155 27.85 -1.44 -13.96
CA PRO A 155 26.96 -0.36 -13.55
C PRO A 155 26.36 0.43 -14.71
N ALA A 156 27.14 0.79 -15.74
CA ALA A 156 26.62 1.50 -16.91
C ALA A 156 25.72 0.61 -17.78
N TYR A 157 26.07 -0.67 -17.95
CA TYR A 157 25.23 -1.65 -18.64
C TYR A 157 23.84 -1.75 -18.00
N CYS A 158 23.77 -2.01 -16.69
CA CYS A 158 22.50 -2.15 -15.96
C CYS A 158 21.64 -0.89 -16.11
N ALA A 159 22.24 0.29 -15.93
CA ALA A 159 21.55 1.57 -16.09
C ALA A 159 21.01 1.75 -17.53
N SER A 160 21.82 1.44 -18.54
CA SER A 160 21.40 1.56 -19.95
C SER A 160 20.25 0.59 -20.30
N LYS A 161 20.30 -0.65 -19.82
CA LYS A 161 19.26 -1.66 -20.08
C LYS A 161 17.95 -1.34 -19.35
N ALA A 162 18.01 -0.81 -18.13
CA ALA A 162 16.84 -0.25 -17.46
C ALA A 162 16.22 0.91 -18.24
N GLY A 163 17.05 1.76 -18.85
CA GLY A 163 16.60 2.81 -19.78
C GLY A 163 15.89 2.25 -21.01
N VAL A 164 16.42 1.18 -21.63
CA VAL A 164 15.79 0.52 -22.79
C VAL A 164 14.44 -0.08 -22.43
N HIS A 165 14.33 -0.72 -21.26
CA HIS A 165 13.04 -1.21 -20.75
C HIS A 165 12.04 -0.04 -20.61
N GLY A 166 12.46 1.07 -20.00
CA GLY A 166 11.64 2.28 -19.88
C GLY A 166 11.19 2.85 -21.24
N LEU A 167 12.05 2.83 -22.25
CA LEU A 167 11.71 3.23 -23.62
C LEU A 167 10.69 2.29 -24.26
N CYS A 168 10.83 0.98 -24.08
CA CYS A 168 9.87 0.00 -24.60
C CYS A 168 8.49 0.22 -23.96
N VAL A 169 8.43 0.39 -22.64
CA VAL A 169 7.17 0.71 -21.94
C VAL A 169 6.56 2.01 -22.50
N THR A 170 7.35 3.07 -22.62
CA THR A 170 6.88 4.37 -23.14
C THR A 170 6.34 4.27 -24.57
N LEU A 171 7.05 3.57 -25.46
CA LEU A 171 6.62 3.40 -26.84
C LEU A 171 5.35 2.53 -26.96
N ARG A 172 5.20 1.48 -26.13
CA ARG A 172 3.95 0.70 -26.07
C ARG A 172 2.76 1.59 -25.70
N GLU A 173 2.92 2.46 -24.72
CA GLU A 173 1.88 3.42 -24.32
C GLU A 173 1.56 4.41 -25.47
N GLN A 174 2.59 4.92 -26.15
CA GLN A 174 2.39 5.79 -27.32
C GLN A 174 1.62 5.08 -28.45
N LEU A 175 1.95 3.82 -28.73
CA LEU A 175 1.23 2.99 -29.69
C LEU A 175 -0.23 2.75 -29.27
N GLY A 176 -0.53 2.76 -27.96
CA GLY A 176 -1.89 2.69 -27.43
C GLY A 176 -2.81 3.81 -27.92
N PHE A 177 -2.27 4.98 -28.26
CA PHE A 177 -3.02 6.10 -28.83
C PHE A 177 -3.16 6.05 -30.36
N ALA A 178 -2.53 5.07 -31.03
CA ALA A 178 -2.62 4.92 -32.47
C ALA A 178 -3.99 4.35 -32.91
N PRO A 179 -4.45 4.64 -34.14
CA PRO A 179 -5.60 4.00 -34.74
C PRO A 179 -5.57 2.46 -34.66
N ASP A 180 -6.74 1.83 -34.57
CA ASP A 180 -6.88 0.37 -34.38
C ASP A 180 -6.17 -0.47 -35.44
N ASN A 181 -6.13 -0.01 -36.69
CA ASN A 181 -5.40 -0.69 -37.77
C ASN A 181 -3.89 -0.73 -37.53
N ILE A 182 -3.33 0.28 -36.84
CA ILE A 182 -1.92 0.26 -36.42
C ILE A 182 -1.75 -0.63 -35.20
N ARG A 183 -2.57 -0.46 -34.15
CA ARG A 183 -2.44 -1.23 -32.89
C ARG A 183 -2.55 -2.74 -33.07
N LYS A 184 -3.39 -3.19 -34.00
CA LYS A 184 -3.57 -4.63 -34.29
C LYS A 184 -2.46 -5.22 -35.15
N ASN A 185 -1.65 -4.39 -35.79
CA ASN A 185 -0.67 -4.84 -36.77
C ASN A 185 0.78 -4.55 -36.35
N LEU A 186 1.03 -3.55 -35.50
CA LEU A 186 2.36 -3.19 -35.03
C LEU A 186 2.65 -3.74 -33.62
N ASN A 187 3.54 -4.72 -33.53
CA ASN A 187 4.02 -5.27 -32.26
C ASN A 187 5.31 -4.57 -31.81
N LEU A 188 5.41 -4.25 -30.52
CA LEU A 188 6.68 -3.94 -29.86
C LEU A 188 7.01 -5.05 -28.86
N VAL A 189 8.08 -5.79 -29.14
CA VAL A 189 8.55 -6.90 -28.32
C VAL A 189 9.89 -6.54 -27.69
N GLU A 190 9.96 -6.63 -26.37
CA GLU A 190 11.22 -6.55 -25.64
C GLU A 190 11.79 -7.96 -25.47
N VAL A 191 13.01 -8.17 -25.95
CA VAL A 191 13.74 -9.42 -25.78
C VAL A 191 14.63 -9.27 -24.56
N VAL A 192 14.46 -10.13 -23.56
CA VAL A 192 15.09 -10.06 -22.23
C VAL A 192 16.00 -11.28 -22.02
N PRO A 193 17.25 -11.27 -22.54
CA PRO A 193 18.14 -12.41 -22.35
C PRO A 193 18.59 -12.58 -20.89
N PRO A 194 18.67 -13.83 -20.38
CA PRO A 194 19.43 -14.15 -19.17
C PRO A 194 20.94 -14.10 -19.46
N TYR A 195 21.77 -14.41 -18.45
CA TYR A 195 23.22 -14.50 -18.69
C TYR A 195 23.52 -15.66 -19.64
N THR A 196 23.78 -15.30 -20.90
CA THR A 196 23.88 -16.23 -22.02
C THR A 196 25.31 -16.25 -22.53
N ASP A 197 25.81 -17.43 -22.91
CA ASP A 197 27.19 -17.63 -23.33
C ASP A 197 27.44 -16.98 -24.69
N THR A 198 27.87 -15.73 -24.64
CA THR A 198 28.14 -14.91 -25.82
C THR A 198 29.48 -14.21 -25.70
N GLU A 199 30.02 -13.69 -26.79
CA GLU A 199 31.24 -12.89 -26.77
C GLU A 199 31.09 -11.54 -26.02
N LEU A 200 29.88 -11.15 -25.60
CA LEU A 200 29.56 -9.83 -25.05
C LEU A 200 30.39 -9.46 -23.81
N ASP A 201 30.65 -10.43 -22.93
CA ASP A 201 31.42 -10.25 -21.70
C ASP A 201 32.83 -10.87 -21.77
N SER A 202 33.23 -11.44 -22.92
CA SER A 202 34.47 -12.22 -23.09
C SER A 202 35.74 -11.52 -22.56
N GLU A 203 35.87 -10.21 -22.78
CA GLU A 203 37.02 -9.40 -22.33
C GLU A 203 37.15 -9.33 -20.80
N HIS A 204 36.03 -9.46 -20.08
CA HIS A 204 35.97 -9.29 -18.63
C HIS A 204 35.55 -10.57 -17.90
N ARG A 205 35.08 -11.59 -18.62
CA ARG A 205 34.50 -12.81 -18.05
C ARG A 205 35.44 -13.46 -17.04
N SER A 206 36.70 -13.65 -17.40
CA SER A 206 37.71 -14.24 -16.50
C SER A 206 37.92 -13.41 -15.22
N ALA A 207 37.92 -12.07 -15.35
CA ALA A 207 38.08 -11.18 -14.19
C ALA A 207 36.84 -11.20 -13.30
N VAL A 208 35.65 -11.22 -13.89
CA VAL A 208 34.38 -11.28 -13.15
C VAL A 208 34.19 -12.65 -12.48
N VAL A 209 34.54 -13.75 -13.17
CA VAL A 209 34.58 -15.10 -12.59
C VAL A 209 35.55 -15.15 -11.41
N ALA A 210 36.75 -14.55 -11.54
CA ALA A 210 37.70 -14.45 -10.44
C ALA A 210 37.16 -13.64 -9.25
N MET A 211 36.41 -12.56 -9.50
CA MET A 211 35.74 -11.77 -8.45
C MET A 211 34.60 -12.54 -7.77
N GLN A 212 33.94 -13.45 -8.49
CA GLN A 212 32.85 -14.28 -7.95
C GLN A 212 33.36 -15.52 -7.18
N GLY A 213 34.60 -15.94 -7.41
CA GLY A 213 35.21 -17.09 -6.74
C GLY A 213 34.53 -18.41 -7.11
N GLU A 214 34.47 -19.36 -6.16
CA GLU A 214 33.91 -20.70 -6.37
C GLU A 214 32.41 -20.72 -6.75
N ASN A 215 31.71 -19.60 -6.54
CA ASN A 215 30.29 -19.42 -6.87
C ASN A 215 30.05 -18.72 -8.22
N ALA A 216 31.06 -18.70 -9.09
CA ALA A 216 30.95 -18.06 -10.39
C ALA A 216 29.84 -18.65 -11.25
N LEU A 217 29.14 -17.77 -11.95
CA LEU A 217 27.90 -18.07 -12.62
C LEU A 217 28.17 -18.67 -13.99
N ALA A 218 27.66 -19.88 -14.23
CA ALA A 218 27.77 -20.52 -15.54
C ALA A 218 26.75 -19.90 -16.51
N PRO A 219 27.18 -19.34 -17.65
CA PRO A 219 26.24 -18.80 -18.62
C PRO A 219 25.37 -19.89 -19.26
N MET A 220 24.12 -19.57 -19.58
CA MET A 220 23.25 -20.44 -20.36
C MET A 220 23.85 -20.67 -21.76
N PRO A 221 23.89 -21.91 -22.27
CA PRO A 221 24.32 -22.17 -23.64
C PRO A 221 23.50 -21.35 -24.65
N LEU A 222 24.17 -20.68 -25.59
CA LEU A 222 23.52 -19.80 -26.56
C LEU A 222 22.41 -20.52 -27.36
N ALA A 223 22.65 -21.75 -27.80
CA ALA A 223 21.67 -22.53 -28.56
C ALA A 223 20.37 -22.77 -27.77
N GLU A 224 20.50 -23.08 -26.47
CA GLU A 224 19.36 -23.31 -25.58
C GLU A 224 18.51 -22.04 -25.44
N TYR A 225 19.14 -20.90 -25.17
CA TYR A 225 18.44 -19.62 -25.08
C TYR A 225 17.70 -19.30 -26.37
N ILE A 226 18.37 -19.48 -27.51
CA ILE A 226 17.81 -19.13 -28.82
C ILE A 226 16.61 -20.01 -29.17
N ASP A 227 16.66 -21.33 -28.91
CA ASP A 227 15.51 -22.20 -29.18
C ASP A 227 14.29 -21.79 -28.36
N LYS A 228 14.46 -21.48 -27.08
CA LYS A 228 13.38 -21.07 -26.19
C LYS A 228 12.82 -19.70 -26.55
N ALA A 229 13.69 -18.69 -26.69
CA ALA A 229 13.29 -17.34 -27.05
C ALA A 229 12.64 -17.29 -28.44
N TYR A 230 13.15 -18.06 -29.41
CA TYR A 230 12.55 -18.14 -30.74
C TYR A 230 11.16 -18.78 -30.72
N THR A 231 10.97 -19.81 -29.89
CA THR A 231 9.65 -20.43 -29.70
C THR A 231 8.66 -19.42 -29.13
N SER A 232 9.02 -18.75 -28.03
CA SER A 232 8.20 -17.74 -27.37
C SER A 232 7.90 -16.52 -28.26
N LEU A 233 8.83 -16.13 -29.13
CA LEU A 233 8.61 -15.07 -30.11
C LEU A 233 7.54 -15.45 -31.17
N ASN A 234 7.39 -16.73 -31.49
CA ASN A 234 6.41 -17.20 -32.46
C ASN A 234 5.04 -17.51 -31.84
N GLU A 235 4.90 -17.44 -30.52
CA GLU A 235 3.62 -17.58 -29.84
C GLU A 235 2.79 -16.30 -29.98
N LEU A 236 1.53 -16.47 -30.38
CA LEU A 236 0.56 -15.38 -30.51
C LEU A 236 -0.48 -15.46 -29.40
N ASP A 237 -0.90 -14.31 -28.89
CA ASP A 237 -2.01 -14.22 -27.95
C ASP A 237 -3.38 -14.42 -28.62
N GLN A 238 -4.45 -14.32 -27.82
CA GLN A 238 -5.83 -14.50 -28.29
C GLN A 238 -6.26 -13.45 -29.33
N GLU A 239 -5.57 -12.30 -29.36
CA GLU A 239 -5.77 -11.23 -30.35
C GLU A 239 -4.81 -11.35 -31.55
N GLY A 240 -4.03 -12.43 -31.63
CA GLY A 240 -3.08 -12.69 -32.70
C GLY A 240 -1.82 -11.80 -32.64
N GLN A 241 -1.54 -11.15 -31.50
CA GLN A 241 -0.35 -10.32 -31.30
C GLN A 241 0.82 -11.12 -30.72
N MET A 242 2.04 -10.64 -30.97
CA MET A 242 3.23 -11.21 -30.33
C MET A 242 3.26 -10.84 -28.84
N LYS A 243 3.89 -11.69 -28.02
CA LYS A 243 4.15 -11.36 -26.61
C LYS A 243 4.89 -10.02 -26.49
N LYS A 244 4.53 -9.23 -25.49
CA LYS A 244 5.20 -7.95 -25.21
C LYS A 244 6.65 -8.13 -24.78
N GLU A 245 6.96 -9.27 -24.16
CA GLU A 245 8.27 -9.60 -23.60
C GLU A 245 8.58 -11.07 -23.85
N VAL A 246 9.83 -11.37 -24.22
CA VAL A 246 10.31 -12.72 -24.54
C VAL A 246 11.65 -12.95 -23.85
N GLY A 247 11.86 -14.13 -23.27
CA GLY A 247 13.10 -14.46 -22.54
C GLY A 247 12.93 -14.53 -21.01
N TRP A 248 11.79 -14.07 -20.46
CA TRP A 248 11.50 -14.00 -19.04
C TRP A 248 11.34 -15.35 -18.33
N ASP A 249 10.67 -16.31 -18.97
CA ASP A 249 10.45 -17.64 -18.40
C ASP A 249 11.81 -18.36 -18.21
N GLU A 250 12.75 -18.09 -19.12
CA GLU A 250 14.12 -18.58 -19.08
C GLU A 250 14.94 -17.94 -17.97
N VAL A 251 14.67 -16.67 -17.63
CA VAL A 251 15.26 -16.00 -16.45
C VAL A 251 14.86 -16.74 -15.19
N VAL A 252 13.57 -17.01 -15.01
CA VAL A 252 13.06 -17.69 -13.83
C VAL A 252 13.67 -19.09 -13.75
N ALA A 253 13.63 -19.86 -14.83
CA ALA A 253 14.19 -21.21 -14.86
C ALA A 253 15.72 -21.23 -14.62
N TRP A 254 16.48 -20.37 -15.31
CA TRP A 254 17.94 -20.34 -15.23
C TRP A 254 18.43 -19.88 -13.85
N THR A 255 17.71 -18.94 -13.23
CA THR A 255 18.08 -18.44 -11.90
C THR A 255 17.72 -19.42 -10.78
N LEU A 256 16.74 -20.31 -10.99
CA LEU A 256 16.43 -21.41 -10.08
C LEU A 256 17.45 -22.57 -10.18
N THR A 257 18.12 -22.76 -11.31
CA THR A 257 19.02 -23.91 -11.56
C THR A 257 20.53 -23.63 -11.47
N SER A 258 20.96 -22.37 -11.38
CA SER A 258 22.38 -21.99 -11.36
C SER A 258 22.81 -21.51 -9.97
N SER A 259 24.12 -21.54 -9.67
CA SER A 259 24.72 -20.94 -8.45
C SER A 259 24.45 -19.43 -8.31
N PHE A 260 23.76 -18.82 -9.28
CA PHE A 260 23.10 -17.50 -9.23
C PHE A 260 22.09 -17.41 -8.10
N ALA A 261 21.59 -18.58 -7.70
CA ALA A 261 21.06 -18.84 -6.39
C ALA A 261 21.86 -18.08 -5.32
N VAL A 262 23.17 -18.23 -5.10
CA VAL A 262 23.83 -17.63 -3.90
C VAL A 262 23.97 -16.09 -3.94
N CYS A 263 24.04 -15.46 -5.12
CA CYS A 263 24.13 -14.00 -5.27
C CYS A 263 22.77 -13.30 -5.42
N CYS A 264 21.72 -14.02 -5.85
CA CYS A 264 20.35 -13.54 -5.98
C CYS A 264 19.33 -14.30 -5.10
N LEU A 265 19.80 -15.15 -4.18
CA LEU A 265 19.01 -15.99 -3.26
C LEU A 265 18.05 -15.19 -2.40
N PRO A 266 18.35 -13.93 -2.01
CA PRO A 266 17.36 -13.12 -1.31
C PRO A 266 16.12 -12.77 -2.16
N PHE A 267 16.13 -13.02 -3.48
CA PHE A 267 15.10 -12.55 -4.42
C PHE A 267 14.33 -13.64 -5.19
N LEU A 268 14.76 -14.91 -5.21
CA LEU A 268 14.11 -15.98 -6.01
C LEU A 268 13.59 -17.21 -5.24
N VAL A 269 13.89 -17.37 -3.95
CA VAL A 269 13.37 -18.49 -3.11
C VAL A 269 11.90 -18.27 -2.71
N ALA A 270 11.04 -17.87 -3.65
CA ALA A 270 9.62 -17.63 -3.42
C ALA A 270 8.71 -18.47 -4.33
N PHE A 271 9.23 -19.51 -4.99
CA PHE A 271 8.44 -20.34 -5.91
C PHE A 271 8.46 -21.86 -5.66
N GLU A 272 9.33 -22.41 -4.81
CA GLU A 272 9.18 -23.81 -4.34
C GLU A 272 9.57 -23.95 -2.86
N ASP A 273 9.03 -24.99 -2.24
CA ASP A 273 8.77 -25.18 -0.81
C ASP A 273 10.01 -25.25 0.11
N GLU A 274 9.75 -24.91 1.38
CA GLU A 274 10.49 -25.11 2.64
C GLU A 274 12.04 -25.12 2.68
N SER A 275 12.56 -24.20 3.50
CA SER A 275 13.88 -24.16 4.18
C SER A 275 15.08 -23.55 3.42
N PHE A 276 15.39 -22.28 3.73
CA PHE A 276 16.67 -21.77 4.27
C PHE A 276 16.77 -20.23 4.14
N GLU A 277 17.29 -19.57 5.18
CA GLU A 277 17.56 -18.12 5.29
C GLU A 277 18.82 -17.70 4.51
N VAL A 278 18.87 -16.44 4.01
CA VAL A 278 19.99 -15.47 4.21
C VAL A 278 19.62 -14.07 3.64
N LYS A 279 20.07 -13.03 4.36
CA LYS A 279 19.78 -11.58 4.26
C LYS A 279 20.56 -10.87 3.13
N ALA A 280 19.94 -9.95 2.37
CA ALA A 280 20.63 -8.79 1.76
C ALA A 280 19.68 -7.64 1.35
N HIS A 281 20.05 -6.41 1.74
CA HIS A 281 19.33 -5.15 1.54
C HIS A 281 19.45 -4.54 0.12
N LYS A 282 18.46 -3.73 -0.35
CA LYS A 282 18.66 -2.39 -0.98
C LYS A 282 17.38 -1.65 -1.46
N ARG A 283 17.39 -0.31 -1.32
CA ARG A 283 16.42 0.72 -1.79
C ARG A 283 16.86 1.36 -3.11
N VAL A 284 15.93 1.89 -3.94
CA VAL A 284 16.19 2.91 -5.00
C VAL A 284 15.03 3.95 -5.09
N ASN A 285 15.36 5.23 -5.33
CA ASN A 285 14.50 6.44 -5.32
C ASN A 285 13.99 6.88 -6.71
N THR A 286 12.87 7.61 -6.75
CA THR A 286 12.16 8.17 -7.93
C THR A 286 12.35 9.71 -8.07
N PHE A 287 12.38 10.24 -9.31
CA PHE A 287 12.41 11.69 -9.63
C PHE A 287 11.11 12.15 -10.34
N TYR A 288 10.65 13.39 -10.05
CA TYR A 288 9.45 14.07 -10.60
C TYR A 288 9.79 15.22 -11.55
N THR A 289 8.96 15.47 -12.57
CA THR A 289 8.83 16.78 -13.24
C THR A 289 7.37 17.09 -13.63
N THR A 290 6.94 18.32 -13.36
CA THR A 290 5.60 18.90 -13.60
C THR A 290 5.58 19.77 -14.87
N GLY A 291 4.50 19.73 -15.67
CA GLY A 291 4.26 20.70 -16.75
C GLY A 291 2.79 20.81 -17.17
N ARG A 292 2.21 22.02 -17.08
CA ARG A 292 0.84 22.40 -17.48
C ARG A 292 0.72 22.60 -19.00
N MET A 293 -0.40 22.18 -19.60
CA MET A 293 -0.83 22.60 -20.96
C MET A 293 -2.32 22.93 -21.01
N ARG A 294 -2.68 24.00 -21.74
CA ARG A 294 -4.03 24.60 -21.88
C ARG A 294 -4.82 24.01 -23.05
N GLN A 295 -6.14 23.89 -22.86
CA GLN A 295 -7.17 23.42 -23.80
C GLN A 295 -7.60 24.47 -24.85
N ARG A 296 -7.97 24.02 -26.06
CA ARG A 296 -8.96 24.66 -26.95
C ARG A 296 -9.73 23.60 -27.74
N GLU A 297 -11.06 23.64 -27.67
CA GLU A 297 -12.02 22.80 -28.41
C GLU A 297 -12.49 23.45 -29.72
N ARG A 298 -12.97 22.63 -30.67
CA ARG A 298 -13.94 23.03 -31.71
C ARG A 298 -14.69 21.81 -32.29
N ASP A 299 -15.98 22.06 -32.58
CA ASP A 299 -17.09 21.13 -32.89
C ASP A 299 -17.07 20.47 -34.29
N TYR A 300 -17.87 19.40 -34.48
CA TYR A 300 -18.77 19.19 -35.64
C TYR A 300 -19.71 17.96 -35.47
N GLU A 301 -20.98 18.11 -35.85
CA GLU A 301 -22.07 17.12 -35.88
C GLU A 301 -22.32 16.51 -37.28
N ASP A 302 -22.92 15.30 -37.30
CA ASP A 302 -24.19 14.93 -37.98
C ASP A 302 -24.22 13.65 -38.89
N GLY A 303 -25.36 12.94 -38.87
CA GLY A 303 -25.89 12.09 -39.96
C GLY A 303 -25.97 10.55 -39.76
N SER A 304 -27.17 9.96 -39.82
CA SER A 304 -27.58 8.52 -39.64
C SER A 304 -28.54 8.07 -40.79
N PRO A 305 -29.29 6.91 -40.81
CA PRO A 305 -29.07 5.46 -40.55
C PRO A 305 -29.79 4.47 -41.56
N GLY A 306 -29.68 3.14 -41.38
CA GLY A 306 -30.63 2.06 -41.82
C GLY A 306 -30.00 0.82 -42.52
N ALA A 307 -30.49 -0.44 -42.51
CA ALA A 307 -31.46 -1.26 -41.75
C ALA A 307 -31.38 -2.76 -42.22
N LEU A 308 -31.60 -3.74 -41.30
CA LEU A 308 -32.21 -5.12 -41.44
C LEU A 308 -31.56 -6.16 -42.41
N SER A 309 -31.53 -7.50 -42.26
CA SER A 309 -32.01 -8.52 -41.28
C SER A 309 -31.58 -9.94 -41.73
N SER A 310 -31.11 -10.82 -40.82
CA SER A 310 -31.39 -12.29 -40.71
C SER A 310 -30.30 -12.97 -39.85
N LEU A 311 -30.71 -13.70 -38.80
CA LEU A 311 -29.83 -14.20 -37.71
C LEU A 311 -29.99 -15.72 -37.58
N GLU A 312 -29.02 -16.46 -38.15
CA GLU A 312 -28.52 -17.72 -37.61
C GLU A 312 -27.43 -17.40 -36.58
N SER A 313 -27.30 -18.23 -35.55
CA SER A 313 -26.47 -18.04 -34.36
C SER A 313 -25.01 -17.65 -34.64
N GLN A 314 -24.74 -16.34 -34.57
CA GLN A 314 -23.41 -15.71 -34.55
C GLN A 314 -23.44 -14.48 -33.62
N LEU A 315 -22.37 -14.26 -32.87
CA LEU A 315 -22.15 -13.08 -32.03
C LEU A 315 -21.91 -11.85 -32.93
N LEU A 316 -22.99 -11.27 -33.47
CA LEU A 316 -22.97 -10.09 -34.36
C LEU A 316 -23.16 -8.79 -33.56
N LEU A 317 -22.11 -7.96 -33.55
CA LEU A 317 -22.15 -6.54 -33.17
C LEU A 317 -23.15 -5.80 -34.06
N THR A 318 -24.33 -5.45 -33.55
CA THR A 318 -25.28 -4.60 -34.28
C THR A 318 -25.35 -3.21 -33.63
N VAL A 319 -24.91 -2.19 -34.35
CA VAL A 319 -24.98 -0.77 -33.96
C VAL A 319 -26.29 -0.20 -34.47
N ASN A 320 -27.25 0.08 -33.59
CA ASN A 320 -28.45 0.85 -33.95
C ASN A 320 -28.32 2.28 -33.44
N ARG A 321 -28.33 3.24 -34.38
CA ARG A 321 -28.48 4.67 -34.10
C ARG A 321 -29.97 5.00 -34.00
N THR A 322 -30.39 5.56 -32.88
CA THR A 322 -31.64 6.34 -32.78
C THR A 322 -31.30 7.73 -32.22
N GLY A 323 -32.03 8.73 -32.69
CA GLY A 323 -31.67 10.17 -32.69
C GLY A 323 -31.66 10.91 -31.35
N SER A 324 -31.11 10.32 -30.29
CA SER A 324 -30.71 11.02 -29.07
C SER A 324 -29.36 10.46 -28.65
N GLY A 325 -28.30 11.27 -28.69
CA GLY A 325 -26.91 10.82 -28.79
C GLY A 325 -26.36 10.07 -27.57
N SER A 326 -26.57 8.75 -27.53
CA SER A 326 -25.98 7.84 -26.55
C SER A 326 -25.68 6.48 -27.20
N THR A 327 -24.43 6.00 -27.16
CA THR A 327 -24.04 4.66 -27.60
C THR A 327 -23.61 3.86 -26.37
N TYR A 328 -24.16 2.66 -26.14
CA TYR A 328 -23.82 1.80 -24.99
C TYR A 328 -23.25 0.44 -25.47
N LEU A 329 -22.32 -0.14 -24.70
CA LEU A 329 -21.85 -1.53 -24.81
C LEU A 329 -22.58 -2.39 -23.76
N LYS A 330 -23.14 -3.55 -24.16
CA LYS A 330 -23.85 -4.46 -23.27
C LYS A 330 -23.13 -5.82 -23.29
N LEU A 331 -22.42 -6.16 -22.21
CA LEU A 331 -22.01 -7.54 -21.92
C LEU A 331 -23.13 -8.20 -21.11
N ARG A 332 -23.69 -9.30 -21.62
CA ARG A 332 -24.73 -10.07 -20.94
C ARG A 332 -24.17 -11.47 -20.71
N GLU A 333 -23.88 -11.82 -19.46
CA GLU A 333 -23.94 -13.20 -19.01
C GLU A 333 -25.30 -13.43 -18.35
N HIS A 334 -25.95 -14.52 -18.73
CA HIS A 334 -27.21 -14.97 -18.17
C HIS A 334 -26.93 -15.99 -17.06
N SER A 335 -26.92 -15.55 -15.80
CA SER A 335 -27.57 -16.29 -14.70
C SER A 335 -27.87 -15.34 -13.53
N ALA A 336 -28.88 -15.66 -12.74
CA ALA A 336 -29.85 -14.71 -12.22
C ALA A 336 -29.50 -13.99 -10.90
N SER A 337 -30.01 -12.76 -10.80
CA SER A 337 -30.34 -11.99 -9.58
C SER A 337 -29.20 -11.43 -8.70
N ARG A 338 -28.80 -10.18 -8.97
CA ARG A 338 -28.96 -8.99 -8.09
C ARG A 338 -28.40 -7.75 -8.82
N GLY A 339 -29.09 -6.63 -8.70
CA GLY A 339 -28.95 -5.46 -9.58
C GLY A 339 -27.62 -4.72 -9.44
N TYR A 340 -26.98 -4.44 -10.59
CA TYR A 340 -25.85 -3.51 -10.73
C TYR A 340 -26.32 -2.24 -11.44
N GLN A 341 -26.02 -1.08 -10.85
CA GLN A 341 -26.29 0.23 -11.45
C GLN A 341 -25.18 0.66 -12.43
N ARG A 342 -25.61 1.46 -13.41
CA ARG A 342 -24.97 1.87 -14.66
C ARG A 342 -24.03 3.07 -14.41
N LEU A 343 -22.74 2.96 -14.74
CA LEU A 343 -21.78 4.08 -14.71
C LEU A 343 -21.72 4.75 -16.10
N GLU A 344 -22.03 6.04 -16.17
CA GLU A 344 -21.79 6.90 -17.34
C GLU A 344 -20.51 7.71 -17.10
N TYR A 345 -19.48 7.52 -17.94
CA TYR A 345 -18.25 8.32 -17.91
C TYR A 345 -18.35 9.51 -18.86
N ARG A 346 -18.34 10.73 -18.32
CA ARG A 346 -18.16 12.00 -19.03
C ARG A 346 -16.87 12.67 -18.58
N ASP A 347 -15.71 12.21 -19.05
CA ASP A 347 -14.57 13.08 -19.39
C ASP A 347 -13.46 12.24 -20.06
N LYS A 348 -12.89 12.72 -21.16
CA LYS A 348 -11.94 11.96 -22.02
C LYS A 348 -10.49 12.47 -21.93
N THR A 349 -10.11 13.16 -20.86
CA THR A 349 -8.82 13.89 -20.81
C THR A 349 -7.82 13.48 -19.71
N MET A 350 -8.01 12.36 -19.00
CA MET A 350 -7.16 11.95 -17.86
C MET A 350 -6.52 10.55 -18.02
N LEU A 351 -5.75 10.30 -19.10
CA LEU A 351 -5.07 9.02 -19.32
C LEU A 351 -3.59 9.23 -19.64
N THR A 352 -2.75 9.34 -18.60
CA THR A 352 -1.28 9.30 -18.68
C THR A 352 -0.72 8.38 -17.60
N ASN A 353 0.18 7.47 -17.97
CA ASN A 353 1.18 6.68 -17.18
C ASN A 353 0.81 5.98 -15.86
N GLU A 354 -0.28 6.31 -15.18
CA GLU A 354 -0.61 5.76 -13.87
C GLU A 354 -1.26 4.36 -13.95
N TYR A 355 -1.88 4.01 -15.08
CA TYR A 355 -2.75 2.81 -15.17
C TYR A 355 -2.06 1.47 -15.44
N SER A 356 -0.81 1.44 -15.92
CA SER A 356 -0.12 0.19 -16.28
C SER A 356 0.20 -0.69 -15.06
N ASN A 357 0.48 -0.10 -13.90
CA ASN A 357 0.70 -0.82 -12.65
C ASN A 357 -0.58 -1.45 -12.07
N TRP A 358 -1.76 -0.89 -12.36
CA TRP A 358 -3.04 -1.40 -11.84
C TRP A 358 -3.52 -2.63 -12.59
N TYR A 359 -3.29 -2.70 -13.90
CA TYR A 359 -3.62 -3.90 -14.67
C TYR A 359 -2.82 -5.12 -14.22
N ALA A 360 -1.62 -4.95 -13.64
CA ALA A 360 -0.84 -6.05 -13.09
C ALA A 360 -1.48 -6.66 -11.83
N ILE A 361 -1.99 -5.84 -10.90
CA ILE A 361 -2.67 -6.35 -9.71
C ILE A 361 -4.05 -6.96 -10.04
N VAL A 362 -4.80 -6.36 -10.99
CA VAL A 362 -6.07 -6.92 -11.51
C VAL A 362 -5.85 -8.25 -12.25
N ARG A 363 -4.67 -8.45 -12.86
CA ARG A 363 -4.33 -9.73 -13.53
C ARG A 363 -3.82 -10.80 -12.57
N VAL A 364 -3.19 -10.42 -11.46
CA VAL A 364 -2.63 -11.37 -10.46
C VAL A 364 -3.65 -11.74 -9.39
N THR A 365 -4.70 -10.92 -9.22
CA THR A 365 -5.70 -11.07 -8.18
C THR A 365 -7.09 -10.70 -8.69
N SER A 366 -8.13 -11.44 -8.26
CA SER A 366 -9.55 -11.10 -8.44
C SER A 366 -10.01 -9.90 -7.60
N VAL A 367 -9.06 -9.09 -7.11
CA VAL A 367 -9.30 -8.05 -6.11
C VAL A 367 -9.90 -6.83 -6.78
N GLU A 368 -10.93 -6.28 -6.17
CA GLU A 368 -11.57 -5.04 -6.59
C GLU A 368 -10.67 -3.83 -6.28
N ILE A 369 -10.58 -2.91 -7.26
CA ILE A 369 -9.72 -1.72 -7.17
C ILE A 369 -10.52 -0.50 -7.60
N LEU A 370 -10.61 0.48 -6.72
CA LEU A 370 -11.22 1.77 -6.98
C LEU A 370 -10.13 2.76 -7.37
N VAL A 371 -10.22 3.30 -8.58
CA VAL A 371 -9.24 4.26 -9.16
C VAL A 371 -9.87 5.59 -9.54
N ASP A 372 -11.20 5.66 -9.61
CA ASP A 372 -11.91 6.88 -9.95
C ASP A 372 -12.23 7.67 -8.67
N PRO A 373 -11.53 8.80 -8.42
CA PRO A 373 -11.73 9.56 -7.21
C PRO A 373 -13.10 10.22 -7.15
N VAL A 374 -13.82 10.41 -8.26
CA VAL A 374 -15.17 11.01 -8.21
C VAL A 374 -16.27 9.97 -7.99
N SER A 375 -15.95 8.68 -8.07
CA SER A 375 -16.94 7.63 -7.86
C SER A 375 -17.47 7.62 -6.42
N PRO A 376 -18.77 7.36 -6.21
CA PRO A 376 -19.35 7.30 -4.86
C PRO A 376 -18.65 6.29 -3.95
N ASP A 377 -18.31 5.11 -4.48
CA ASP A 377 -17.65 4.05 -3.71
C ASP A 377 -16.25 4.48 -3.26
N PHE A 378 -15.47 5.12 -4.14
CA PHE A 378 -14.15 5.65 -3.77
C PHE A 378 -14.29 6.71 -2.68
N GLN A 379 -15.25 7.63 -2.83
CA GLN A 379 -15.49 8.69 -1.83
C GLN A 379 -15.91 8.12 -0.47
N GLU A 380 -16.83 7.14 -0.44
CA GLU A 380 -17.25 6.48 0.80
C GLU A 380 -16.06 5.81 1.51
N ARG A 381 -15.21 5.11 0.74
CA ARG A 381 -14.03 4.40 1.23
C ARG A 381 -12.93 5.37 1.69
N LEU A 382 -12.82 6.53 1.05
CA LEU A 382 -11.89 7.59 1.41
C LEU A 382 -12.28 8.31 2.71
N GLN A 383 -13.57 8.31 3.10
CA GLN A 383 -14.00 8.97 4.34
C GLN A 383 -13.29 8.38 5.56
N ARG A 384 -12.88 9.28 6.47
CA ARG A 384 -12.19 8.99 7.74
C ARG A 384 -12.94 9.64 8.89
N TRP A 385 -12.62 9.24 10.12
CA TRP A 385 -13.14 9.89 11.33
C TRP A 385 -12.78 11.38 11.40
N THR A 386 -11.65 11.76 10.80
CA THR A 386 -11.12 13.13 10.75
C THR A 386 -10.56 13.44 9.35
N ASP A 387 -10.73 14.68 8.92
CA ASP A 387 -10.16 15.24 7.69
C ASP A 387 -8.77 15.82 7.90
N ILE A 388 -8.24 15.75 9.13
CA ILE A 388 -6.84 16.12 9.41
C ILE A 388 -5.90 15.31 8.51
N ASN A 389 -5.10 16.06 7.73
CA ASN A 389 -4.10 15.55 6.81
C ASN A 389 -4.62 14.51 5.80
N ARG A 390 -5.95 14.47 5.56
CA ARG A 390 -6.56 13.56 4.58
C ARG A 390 -6.03 13.92 3.19
N GLN A 391 -5.58 12.90 2.48
CA GLN A 391 -5.09 12.99 1.12
C GLN A 391 -5.80 11.95 0.26
N GLU A 392 -5.85 12.22 -1.03
CA GLU A 392 -6.43 11.32 -2.02
C GLU A 392 -5.35 10.32 -2.49
N PRO A 393 -5.55 9.01 -2.30
CA PRO A 393 -4.63 7.98 -2.79
C PRO A 393 -4.76 7.82 -4.31
N THR A 394 -3.80 7.14 -4.93
CA THR A 394 -3.94 6.75 -6.34
C THR A 394 -5.03 5.70 -6.54
N ALA A 395 -5.15 4.76 -5.59
CA ALA A 395 -6.14 3.70 -5.65
C ALA A 395 -6.51 3.21 -4.24
N ILE A 396 -7.70 2.62 -4.12
CA ILE A 396 -8.16 1.87 -2.95
C ILE A 396 -8.38 0.42 -3.38
N ILE A 397 -7.67 -0.50 -2.74
CA ILE A 397 -7.64 -1.93 -3.07
C ILE A 397 -8.43 -2.68 -2.00
N LEU A 398 -9.38 -3.54 -2.40
CA LEU A 398 -10.37 -4.16 -1.52
C LEU A 398 -10.18 -5.68 -1.46
N PRO A 399 -9.15 -6.21 -0.77
CA PRO A 399 -8.99 -7.65 -0.60
C PRO A 399 -10.11 -8.24 0.27
N SER A 400 -10.61 -9.40 -0.13
CA SER A 400 -11.69 -10.14 0.53
C SER A 400 -11.21 -11.37 1.28
N THR A 401 -9.98 -11.84 1.00
CA THR A 401 -9.34 -12.98 1.67
C THR A 401 -7.96 -12.63 2.20
N GLU A 402 -7.45 -13.41 3.16
CA GLU A 402 -6.07 -13.23 3.66
C GLU A 402 -5.02 -13.44 2.57
N GLY A 403 -5.25 -14.39 1.65
CA GLY A 403 -4.38 -14.62 0.51
C GLY A 403 -4.34 -13.43 -0.45
N GLU A 404 -5.46 -12.74 -0.65
CA GLU A 404 -5.50 -11.48 -1.40
C GLU A 404 -4.75 -10.37 -0.67
N CYS A 405 -4.92 -10.21 0.65
CA CYS A 405 -4.13 -9.27 1.45
C CYS A 405 -2.62 -9.49 1.25
N LEU A 406 -2.17 -10.75 1.30
CA LEU A 406 -0.77 -11.13 1.07
C LEU A 406 -0.30 -10.73 -0.33
N LYS A 407 -1.05 -11.10 -1.37
CA LYS A 407 -0.70 -10.77 -2.76
C LYS A 407 -0.63 -9.26 -3.00
N VAL A 408 -1.55 -8.49 -2.43
CA VAL A 408 -1.57 -7.02 -2.53
C VAL A 408 -0.32 -6.42 -1.85
N VAL A 409 0.01 -6.84 -0.63
CA VAL A 409 1.23 -6.36 0.06
C VAL A 409 2.49 -6.74 -0.73
N GLN A 410 2.59 -7.98 -1.21
CA GLN A 410 3.71 -8.42 -2.02
C GLN A 410 3.86 -7.63 -3.33
N TRP A 411 2.75 -7.33 -4.00
CA TRP A 411 2.77 -6.45 -5.18
C TRP A 411 3.25 -5.04 -4.82
N ALA A 412 2.73 -4.45 -3.75
CA ALA A 412 3.12 -3.11 -3.33
C ALA A 412 4.62 -3.04 -2.98
N LEU A 413 5.15 -4.08 -2.32
CA LEU A 413 6.58 -4.22 -2.04
C LEU A 413 7.42 -4.34 -3.33
N ARG A 414 7.06 -5.25 -4.24
CA ARG A 414 7.79 -5.45 -5.51
C ARG A 414 7.78 -4.20 -6.39
N SER A 415 6.66 -3.49 -6.42
CA SER A 415 6.49 -2.26 -7.19
C SER A 415 7.00 -1.02 -6.46
N SER A 416 7.51 -1.15 -5.23
CA SER A 416 7.93 -0.03 -4.38
C SER A 416 6.83 1.04 -4.22
N ILE A 417 5.57 0.62 -4.17
CA ILE A 417 4.40 1.49 -4.00
C ILE A 417 4.12 1.62 -2.50
N PRO A 418 4.20 2.83 -1.93
CA PRO A 418 3.76 3.10 -0.55
C PRO A 418 2.29 2.72 -0.34
N PHE A 419 1.98 2.15 0.82
CA PHE A 419 0.61 1.80 1.15
C PHE A 419 0.29 2.05 2.62
N VAL A 420 -1.00 2.25 2.89
CA VAL A 420 -1.55 2.23 4.25
C VAL A 420 -2.71 1.25 4.32
N ALA A 421 -2.78 0.47 5.38
CA ALA A 421 -3.93 -0.39 5.64
C ALA A 421 -5.04 0.40 6.33
N ARG A 422 -6.29 0.13 5.93
CA ARG A 422 -7.49 0.72 6.51
C ARG A 422 -8.34 -0.34 7.19
N SER A 423 -8.78 0.03 8.39
CA SER A 423 -9.83 -0.64 9.18
C SER A 423 -10.94 0.40 9.47
N GLY A 424 -11.30 0.65 10.73
CA GLY A 424 -12.35 1.62 11.08
C GLY A 424 -12.11 3.09 10.68
N GLY A 425 -10.93 3.46 10.16
CA GLY A 425 -10.66 4.81 9.67
C GLY A 425 -10.48 5.90 10.74
N HIS A 426 -10.12 5.50 11.97
CA HIS A 426 -9.95 6.38 13.15
C HIS A 426 -8.55 6.98 13.34
N SER A 427 -7.55 6.54 12.58
CA SER A 427 -6.18 7.07 12.70
C SER A 427 -6.11 8.49 12.15
N GLU A 428 -5.44 9.41 12.86
CA GLU A 428 -5.10 10.76 12.38
C GLU A 428 -3.92 10.76 11.41
N TRP A 429 -3.02 9.79 11.55
CA TRP A 429 -1.68 9.81 10.92
C TRP A 429 -1.53 8.88 9.71
N SER A 430 -2.42 7.88 9.58
CA SER A 430 -2.34 6.88 8.50
C SER A 430 -2.92 7.44 7.21
N THR A 431 -2.23 8.40 6.61
CA THR A 431 -2.64 9.10 5.39
C THR A 431 -1.69 8.76 4.25
N ILE A 432 -2.22 8.67 3.04
CA ILE A 432 -1.44 8.41 1.83
C ILE A 432 -2.00 9.25 0.69
N GLY A 433 -1.11 9.88 -0.09
CA GLY A 433 -1.46 10.71 -1.23
C GLY A 433 -1.36 9.96 -2.56
N LYS A 434 -1.36 10.70 -3.66
CA LYS A 434 -1.38 10.22 -5.06
C LYS A 434 -0.21 9.33 -5.49
N ASN A 435 0.73 9.06 -4.60
CA ASN A 435 1.89 8.22 -4.87
C ASN A 435 1.76 6.84 -4.22
N GLY A 436 0.64 6.55 -3.57
CA GLY A 436 0.43 5.32 -2.84
C GLY A 436 -1.02 4.89 -2.80
N VAL A 437 -1.25 3.74 -2.19
CA VAL A 437 -2.55 3.06 -2.20
C VAL A 437 -3.08 2.83 -0.79
N ILE A 438 -4.40 2.74 -0.67
CA ILE A 438 -5.06 2.25 0.54
C ILE A 438 -5.38 0.77 0.33
N ILE A 439 -4.96 -0.08 1.27
CA ILE A 439 -5.42 -1.47 1.36
C ILE A 439 -6.56 -1.48 2.38
N ASP A 440 -7.82 -1.47 1.90
CA ASP A 440 -8.99 -1.47 2.76
C ASP A 440 -9.47 -2.90 3.02
N LEU A 441 -9.25 -3.38 4.25
CA LEU A 441 -9.62 -4.74 4.63
C LEU A 441 -11.13 -4.86 4.92
N GLY A 442 -11.96 -3.89 4.52
CA GLY A 442 -13.39 -3.86 4.80
C GLY A 442 -14.17 -5.06 4.25
N GLN A 443 -13.67 -5.70 3.18
CA GLN A 443 -14.25 -6.95 2.64
C GLN A 443 -13.69 -8.20 3.33
N TYR A 444 -12.49 -8.13 3.92
CA TYR A 444 -11.91 -9.18 4.76
C TYR A 444 -12.19 -8.89 6.24
N LYS A 445 -13.35 -9.32 6.75
CA LYS A 445 -13.71 -9.18 8.17
C LYS A 445 -14.54 -10.35 8.69
N SER A 446 -14.21 -10.82 9.88
CA SER A 446 -15.03 -11.79 10.63
C SER A 446 -14.66 -11.77 12.11
N VAL A 447 -15.51 -12.42 12.92
CA VAL A 447 -15.21 -12.80 14.29
C VAL A 447 -15.68 -14.24 14.50
N GLU A 448 -14.80 -15.08 15.06
CA GLU A 448 -15.09 -16.47 15.41
C GLU A 448 -14.88 -16.62 16.91
N VAL A 449 -15.90 -17.06 17.65
CA VAL A 449 -15.85 -17.15 19.11
C VAL A 449 -15.71 -18.61 19.53
N ASP A 450 -14.76 -18.88 20.43
CA ASP A 450 -14.59 -20.16 21.09
C ASP A 450 -15.02 -20.01 22.55
N GLU A 451 -16.25 -20.43 22.84
CA GLU A 451 -16.86 -20.33 24.17
C GLU A 451 -16.12 -21.17 25.21
N ALA A 452 -15.68 -22.37 24.82
CA ALA A 452 -15.05 -23.32 25.73
C ALA A 452 -13.69 -22.80 26.21
N ASN A 453 -12.89 -22.24 25.28
CA ASN A 453 -11.59 -21.69 25.59
C ASN A 453 -11.64 -20.20 25.99
N ARG A 454 -12.82 -19.56 25.88
CA ARG A 454 -13.05 -18.13 26.16
C ARG A 454 -12.11 -17.25 25.36
N THR A 455 -12.07 -17.48 24.06
CA THR A 455 -11.27 -16.71 23.10
C THR A 455 -12.12 -16.27 21.91
N ALA A 456 -11.64 -15.28 21.18
CA ALA A 456 -12.20 -14.91 19.90
C ALA A 456 -11.09 -14.64 18.89
N ILE A 457 -11.30 -15.08 17.65
CA ILE A 457 -10.46 -14.77 16.50
C ILE A 457 -11.12 -13.60 15.77
N VAL A 458 -10.45 -12.46 15.71
CA VAL A 458 -10.91 -11.24 15.03
C VAL A 458 -10.09 -11.00 13.76
N LYS A 459 -10.76 -10.82 12.61
CA LYS A 459 -10.11 -10.72 11.29
C LYS A 459 -10.31 -9.37 10.62
N GLY A 460 -9.25 -8.92 9.94
CA GLY A 460 -9.15 -7.70 9.13
C GLY A 460 -9.85 -6.47 9.72
N SER A 461 -10.88 -5.96 9.03
CA SER A 461 -11.53 -4.68 9.42
C SER A 461 -12.72 -4.79 10.37
N ILE A 462 -12.84 -5.88 11.14
CA ILE A 462 -13.95 -6.04 12.08
C ILE A 462 -13.99 -4.89 13.11
N LEU A 463 -15.18 -4.34 13.36
CA LEU A 463 -15.39 -3.18 14.23
C LEU A 463 -15.71 -3.61 15.67
N SER A 464 -15.42 -2.73 16.63
CA SER A 464 -15.63 -2.99 18.06
C SER A 464 -17.08 -3.45 18.37
N LYS A 465 -18.09 -2.83 17.75
CA LYS A 465 -19.49 -3.22 17.97
C LYS A 465 -19.78 -4.65 17.51
N GLU A 466 -19.25 -5.04 16.36
CA GLU A 466 -19.46 -6.38 15.79
C GLU A 466 -18.84 -7.45 16.70
N VAL A 467 -17.63 -7.19 17.23
CA VAL A 467 -16.99 -8.09 18.21
C VAL A 467 -17.78 -8.13 19.53
N ALA A 468 -18.26 -6.98 20.01
CA ALA A 468 -19.00 -6.91 21.28
C ALA A 468 -20.31 -7.70 21.23
N VAL A 469 -21.06 -7.61 20.12
CA VAL A 469 -22.30 -8.35 19.93
C VAL A 469 -22.03 -9.85 19.85
N ALA A 470 -21.08 -10.27 19.01
CA ALA A 470 -20.76 -11.70 18.84
C ALA A 470 -20.32 -12.39 20.14
N LEU A 471 -19.56 -11.69 21.00
CA LEU A 471 -19.19 -12.20 22.31
C LEU A 471 -20.38 -12.26 23.28
N ALA A 472 -21.21 -11.21 23.30
CA ALA A 472 -22.34 -11.12 24.22
C ALA A 472 -23.42 -12.17 23.94
N ASP A 473 -23.62 -12.55 22.67
CA ASP A 473 -24.57 -13.60 22.26
C ASP A 473 -24.27 -14.96 22.92
N VAL A 474 -23.02 -15.18 23.33
CA VAL A 474 -22.56 -16.41 24.00
C VAL A 474 -22.14 -16.17 25.46
N GLY A 475 -22.58 -15.05 26.05
CA GLY A 475 -22.32 -14.74 27.46
C GLY A 475 -20.87 -14.34 27.76
N LEU A 476 -20.14 -13.83 26.77
CA LEU A 476 -18.76 -13.36 26.90
C LEU A 476 -18.63 -11.85 26.61
N PHE A 477 -17.50 -11.26 27.01
CA PHE A 477 -17.07 -9.93 26.58
C PHE A 477 -15.54 -9.81 26.61
N THR A 478 -14.98 -8.74 26.03
CA THR A 478 -13.54 -8.44 26.12
C THR A 478 -13.27 -6.93 26.24
N ALA A 479 -12.00 -6.56 26.42
CA ALA A 479 -11.55 -5.18 26.57
C ALA A 479 -11.67 -4.43 25.23
N LEU A 480 -12.83 -3.83 24.95
CA LEU A 480 -13.06 -3.04 23.73
C LEU A 480 -13.06 -1.53 24.00
N GLY A 481 -12.85 -0.75 22.94
CA GLY A 481 -12.84 0.71 22.98
C GLY A 481 -14.25 1.32 23.07
N ASN A 482 -14.31 2.62 23.37
CA ASN A 482 -15.56 3.36 23.64
C ASN A 482 -16.28 3.85 22.35
N GLY A 483 -15.93 3.31 21.19
CA GLY A 483 -16.44 3.74 19.90
C GLY A 483 -16.82 2.54 19.04
N ASN A 484 -18.10 2.44 18.66
CA ASN A 484 -18.65 1.31 17.90
C ASN A 484 -17.96 1.08 16.56
N THR A 485 -17.53 2.15 15.90
CA THR A 485 -16.89 2.15 14.57
C THR A 485 -15.37 2.03 14.61
N VAL A 486 -14.76 1.88 15.79
CA VAL A 486 -13.32 1.71 15.92
C VAL A 486 -12.94 0.29 15.48
N GLY A 487 -11.91 0.17 14.63
CA GLY A 487 -11.38 -1.11 14.19
C GLY A 487 -10.76 -1.89 15.35
N ALA A 488 -11.19 -3.14 15.56
CA ALA A 488 -10.80 -3.92 16.73
C ALA A 488 -9.30 -4.26 16.76
N ILE A 489 -8.75 -4.75 15.64
CA ILE A 489 -7.33 -5.12 15.54
C ILE A 489 -6.40 -3.94 15.87
N PRO A 490 -6.44 -2.79 15.15
CA PRO A 490 -5.54 -1.68 15.46
C PRO A 490 -5.74 -1.12 16.87
N TYR A 491 -6.95 -1.21 17.43
CA TYR A 491 -7.21 -0.84 18.82
C TYR A 491 -6.40 -1.70 19.81
N PHE A 492 -6.46 -3.03 19.67
CA PHE A 492 -5.72 -3.96 20.52
C PHE A 492 -4.20 -3.76 20.41
N LEU A 493 -3.70 -3.61 19.18
CA LEU A 493 -2.26 -3.51 18.91
C LEU A 493 -1.60 -2.30 19.59
N ASN A 494 -2.33 -1.19 19.74
CA ASN A 494 -1.78 0.08 20.26
C ASN A 494 -2.06 0.29 21.77
N GLY A 495 -2.37 -0.78 22.50
CA GLY A 495 -2.61 -0.74 23.95
C GLY A 495 -4.09 -0.91 24.28
N GLY A 496 -4.95 -0.02 23.77
CA GLY A 496 -6.41 -0.12 23.92
C GLY A 496 -6.90 0.09 25.36
N ALA A 497 -7.30 1.32 25.71
CA ALA A 497 -7.97 1.59 26.99
C ALA A 497 -9.45 1.24 26.88
N SER A 498 -9.99 0.48 27.85
CA SER A 498 -11.37 0.00 27.86
C SER A 498 -12.14 0.51 29.08
N ILE A 499 -13.47 0.51 29.01
CA ILE A 499 -14.35 0.78 30.17
C ILE A 499 -14.23 -0.31 31.23
N THR A 500 -13.71 -1.48 30.87
CA THR A 500 -13.53 -2.64 31.75
C THR A 500 -12.06 -2.87 32.09
N THR A 501 -11.18 -1.86 31.93
CA THR A 501 -9.74 -2.02 32.16
C THR A 501 -9.41 -2.54 33.57
N SER A 502 -10.18 -2.16 34.58
CA SER A 502 -10.07 -2.68 35.96
C SER A 502 -10.47 -4.17 36.11
N ILE A 503 -11.20 -4.73 35.15
CA ILE A 503 -11.68 -6.14 35.14
C ILE A 503 -10.83 -7.00 34.19
N THR A 504 -10.50 -6.48 33.02
CA THR A 504 -9.91 -7.24 31.91
C THR A 504 -8.42 -6.94 31.72
N GLY A 505 -7.94 -5.78 32.18
CA GLY A 505 -6.69 -5.18 31.72
C GLY A 505 -6.90 -4.40 30.42
N PHE A 506 -5.80 -3.93 29.83
CA PHE A 506 -5.83 -3.19 28.56
C PHE A 506 -6.12 -4.14 27.37
N GLY A 507 -6.49 -3.57 26.23
CA GLY A 507 -6.72 -4.32 24.99
C GLY A 507 -5.51 -5.16 24.57
N ALA A 508 -4.30 -4.60 24.67
CA ALA A 508 -3.06 -5.31 24.37
C ALA A 508 -2.85 -6.54 25.27
N ASP A 509 -3.38 -6.52 26.49
CA ASP A 509 -3.32 -7.68 27.40
C ASP A 509 -4.22 -8.83 26.95
N GLN A 510 -5.10 -8.62 25.96
CA GLN A 510 -6.00 -9.65 25.46
C GLN A 510 -5.37 -10.48 24.34
N ILE A 511 -4.36 -9.97 23.64
CA ILE A 511 -3.77 -10.63 22.47
C ILE A 511 -3.05 -11.91 22.89
N LEU A 512 -3.47 -13.06 22.38
CA LEU A 512 -2.84 -14.37 22.61
C LEU A 512 -1.96 -14.80 21.43
N ALA A 513 -2.43 -14.55 20.22
CA ALA A 513 -1.75 -14.87 18.97
C ALA A 513 -2.16 -13.88 17.86
N ALA A 514 -1.39 -13.85 16.78
CA ALA A 514 -1.66 -13.04 15.60
C ALA A 514 -1.20 -13.75 14.33
N ARG A 515 -1.83 -13.40 13.20
CA ARG A 515 -1.29 -13.62 11.86
C ARG A 515 -0.93 -12.26 11.27
N LEU A 516 0.27 -12.12 10.72
CA LEU A 516 0.68 -10.87 10.07
C LEU A 516 1.51 -11.09 8.81
N ILE A 517 1.37 -10.15 7.89
CA ILE A 517 2.19 -10.04 6.68
C ILE A 517 3.36 -9.09 6.97
N THR A 518 4.59 -9.60 6.85
CA THR A 518 5.83 -8.88 7.19
C THR A 518 6.27 -7.91 6.10
N ALA A 519 7.30 -7.09 6.39
CA ALA A 519 7.91 -6.18 5.41
C ALA A 519 8.62 -6.92 4.25
N SER A 520 8.89 -8.21 4.42
CA SER A 520 9.41 -9.09 3.37
C SER A 520 8.32 -9.79 2.55
N GLY A 521 7.04 -9.47 2.80
CA GLY A 521 5.92 -10.04 2.06
C GLY A 521 5.63 -11.51 2.40
N LYS A 522 5.96 -11.95 3.62
CA LYS A 522 5.64 -13.30 4.14
C LYS A 522 4.49 -13.22 5.14
N LEU A 523 3.55 -14.16 5.05
CA LEU A 523 2.53 -14.35 6.08
C LEU A 523 3.10 -15.28 7.16
N ILE A 524 3.09 -14.83 8.42
CA ILE A 524 3.64 -15.60 9.55
C ILE A 524 2.65 -15.69 10.70
N GLU A 525 2.82 -16.72 11.51
CA GLU A 525 2.13 -16.89 12.78
C GLU A 525 2.98 -16.35 13.94
N VAL A 526 2.33 -15.64 14.85
CA VAL A 526 2.94 -15.03 16.03
C VAL A 526 2.18 -15.50 17.26
N ASN A 527 2.82 -16.32 18.09
CA ASN A 527 2.24 -16.90 19.29
C ASN A 527 3.33 -17.08 20.37
N LYS A 528 3.00 -17.74 21.48
CA LYS A 528 3.95 -17.93 22.59
C LYS A 528 5.14 -18.85 22.25
N THR A 529 5.01 -19.68 21.22
CA THR A 529 6.00 -20.67 20.78
C THR A 529 6.71 -20.29 19.48
N GLN A 530 6.14 -19.41 18.67
CA GLN A 530 6.67 -18.94 17.39
C GLN A 530 6.65 -17.41 17.37
N ASN A 531 7.80 -16.77 17.14
CA ASN A 531 7.95 -15.31 17.08
C ASN A 531 7.44 -14.59 18.36
N ALA A 532 7.72 -15.17 19.54
CA ALA A 532 7.19 -14.70 20.83
C ALA A 532 7.67 -13.28 21.23
N ASP A 533 8.82 -12.86 20.72
CA ASP A 533 9.34 -11.50 20.84
C ASP A 533 8.53 -10.49 20.03
N LEU A 534 8.09 -10.86 18.83
CA LEU A 534 7.15 -10.08 18.03
C LEU A 534 5.77 -10.03 18.70
N LEU A 535 5.30 -11.13 19.30
CA LEU A 535 4.05 -11.14 20.09
C LEU A 535 4.12 -10.11 21.22
N TRP A 536 5.25 -10.06 21.93
CA TRP A 536 5.49 -9.07 22.97
C TRP A 536 5.42 -7.63 22.44
N ALA A 537 5.97 -7.37 21.23
CA ALA A 537 5.97 -6.04 20.62
C ALA A 537 4.58 -5.58 20.18
N ILE A 538 3.85 -6.42 19.45
CA ILE A 538 2.52 -6.07 18.93
C ILE A 538 1.48 -5.89 20.05
N ARG A 539 1.76 -6.39 21.27
CA ARG A 539 1.04 -6.00 22.48
C ARG A 539 1.46 -4.60 22.93
N GLY A 540 0.97 -3.57 22.24
CA GLY A 540 1.08 -2.17 22.68
C GLY A 540 1.90 -1.24 21.79
N ALA A 541 2.79 -1.76 20.95
CA ALA A 541 3.57 -0.94 20.03
C ALA A 541 2.94 -0.75 18.65
N GLY A 542 1.71 -1.23 18.44
CA GLY A 542 0.94 -1.01 17.23
C GLY A 542 1.35 -1.91 16.06
N GLN A 543 0.88 -1.52 14.88
CA GLN A 543 1.05 -2.22 13.60
C GLN A 543 2.43 -2.00 12.94
N PHE A 544 3.45 -1.58 13.70
CA PHE A 544 4.71 -1.09 13.13
C PHE A 544 5.62 -2.18 12.58
N PHE A 545 5.27 -3.45 12.72
CA PHE A 545 6.11 -4.59 12.34
C PHE A 545 5.51 -5.40 11.18
N GLY A 546 4.30 -5.06 10.74
CA GLY A 546 3.60 -5.76 9.67
C GLY A 546 2.11 -5.46 9.61
N LEU A 547 1.47 -5.93 8.54
CA LEU A 547 0.02 -5.91 8.40
C LEU A 547 -0.59 -7.09 9.15
N VAL A 548 -1.13 -6.84 10.35
CA VAL A 548 -1.85 -7.86 11.13
C VAL A 548 -3.21 -8.12 10.48
N THR A 549 -3.41 -9.34 9.99
CA THR A 549 -4.63 -9.80 9.32
C THR A 549 -5.62 -10.43 10.32
N GLU A 550 -5.11 -10.98 11.42
CA GLU A 550 -5.91 -11.69 12.42
C GLU A 550 -5.29 -11.56 13.82
N LEU A 551 -6.15 -11.50 14.85
CA LEU A 551 -5.76 -11.66 16.26
C LEU A 551 -6.63 -12.73 16.93
N THR A 552 -6.01 -13.59 17.73
CA THR A 552 -6.72 -14.34 18.77
C THR A 552 -6.66 -13.55 20.07
N VAL A 553 -7.82 -13.24 20.65
CA VAL A 553 -7.94 -12.46 21.89
C VAL A 553 -8.66 -13.22 23.00
N LYS A 554 -8.32 -12.94 24.25
CA LYS A 554 -9.06 -13.42 25.43
C LYS A 554 -10.46 -12.81 25.48
N ALA A 555 -11.39 -13.58 26.01
CA ALA A 555 -12.72 -13.14 26.42
C ALA A 555 -13.00 -13.57 27.87
N TYR A 556 -14.00 -12.95 28.48
CA TYR A 556 -14.37 -13.13 29.88
C TYR A 556 -15.87 -13.38 29.99
N PRO A 557 -16.32 -14.24 30.91
CA PRO A 557 -17.74 -14.43 31.16
C PRO A 557 -18.37 -13.12 31.64
N ILE A 558 -19.59 -12.82 31.19
CA ILE A 558 -20.33 -11.61 31.62
C ILE A 558 -20.48 -11.49 33.14
N SER A 559 -20.44 -12.60 33.88
CA SER A 559 -20.41 -12.61 35.35
C SER A 559 -19.21 -11.86 35.94
N ALA A 560 -18.12 -11.68 35.20
CA ALA A 560 -16.99 -10.86 35.62
C ALA A 560 -17.33 -9.36 35.76
N LEU A 561 -18.49 -8.92 35.24
CA LEU A 561 -19.04 -7.58 35.49
C LEU A 561 -19.68 -7.44 36.88
N GLY A 562 -19.71 -8.51 37.68
CA GLY A 562 -20.33 -8.52 39.02
C GLY A 562 -21.84 -8.80 38.98
N ASN A 563 -22.38 -9.26 37.85
CA ASN A 563 -23.77 -9.70 37.73
C ASN A 563 -23.92 -10.68 36.56
N ASP A 564 -24.93 -11.56 36.63
CA ASP A 564 -25.18 -12.60 35.62
C ASP A 564 -26.02 -12.10 34.42
N ARG A 565 -26.38 -10.80 34.42
CA ARG A 565 -27.20 -10.18 33.36
C ARG A 565 -26.37 -9.53 32.26
N GLY A 566 -25.05 -9.39 32.46
CA GLY A 566 -24.15 -8.75 31.49
C GLY A 566 -24.42 -7.26 31.28
N VAL A 567 -24.95 -6.59 32.30
CA VAL A 567 -25.30 -5.17 32.26
C VAL A 567 -24.35 -4.35 33.13
N ILE A 568 -24.14 -3.10 32.75
CA ILE A 568 -23.50 -2.07 33.58
C ILE A 568 -24.50 -0.94 33.82
N TRP A 569 -24.28 -0.12 34.84
CA TRP A 569 -25.00 1.15 34.92
C TRP A 569 -24.24 2.23 34.14
N SER A 570 -24.95 3.03 33.34
CA SER A 570 -24.38 4.19 32.65
C SER A 570 -25.35 5.37 32.74
N GLY A 571 -24.82 6.55 33.05
CA GLY A 571 -25.59 7.77 33.17
C GLY A 571 -24.75 9.03 33.11
N SER A 572 -25.37 10.18 33.35
CA SER A 572 -24.65 11.45 33.48
C SER A 572 -25.21 12.32 34.59
N PHE A 573 -24.37 13.19 35.14
CA PHE A 573 -24.75 14.26 36.07
C PHE A 573 -24.38 15.59 35.42
N VAL A 574 -25.37 16.46 35.20
CA VAL A 574 -25.19 17.74 34.49
C VAL A 574 -25.22 18.90 35.47
N PHE A 575 -24.19 19.75 35.42
CA PHE A 575 -24.05 20.94 36.26
C PHE A 575 -23.78 22.18 35.40
N ALA A 576 -24.16 23.34 35.91
CA ALA A 576 -23.72 24.61 35.36
C ALA A 576 -22.19 24.74 35.51
N LEU A 577 -21.53 25.37 34.54
CA LEU A 577 -20.07 25.39 34.47
C LEU A 577 -19.40 26.20 35.60
N ASP A 578 -20.11 27.15 36.21
CA ASP A 578 -19.66 27.93 37.37
C ASP A 578 -19.55 27.09 38.67
N ARG A 579 -20.21 25.93 38.72
CA ARG A 579 -20.10 24.97 39.83
C ARG A 579 -18.89 24.04 39.75
N ALA A 580 -17.97 24.27 38.81
CA ALA A 580 -16.82 23.38 38.59
C ALA A 580 -15.96 23.15 39.84
N GLY A 581 -15.79 24.15 40.70
CA GLY A 581 -15.01 24.00 41.95
C GLY A 581 -15.65 23.01 42.93
N GLU A 582 -16.96 23.12 43.15
CA GLU A 582 -17.73 22.24 44.03
C GLU A 582 -17.72 20.79 43.52
N VAL A 583 -17.96 20.60 42.23
CA VAL A 583 -17.97 19.27 41.62
C VAL A 583 -16.57 18.66 41.62
N ALA A 584 -15.51 19.43 41.31
CA ALA A 584 -14.14 18.92 41.33
C ALA A 584 -13.71 18.45 42.73
N ALA A 585 -14.16 19.11 43.79
CA ALA A 585 -13.90 18.68 45.17
C ALA A 585 -14.51 17.30 45.46
N VAL A 586 -15.80 17.10 45.14
CA VAL A 586 -16.48 15.80 45.29
C VAL A 586 -15.86 14.72 44.42
N MET A 587 -15.50 15.07 43.18
CA MET A 587 -14.89 14.13 42.24
C MET A 587 -13.55 13.60 42.75
N LYS A 588 -12.75 14.40 43.47
CA LYS A 588 -11.48 13.93 44.04
C LYS A 588 -11.69 12.72 44.96
N ASP A 589 -12.59 12.85 45.91
CA ASP A 589 -12.87 11.77 46.87
C ASP A 589 -13.54 10.57 46.20
N LEU A 590 -14.48 10.82 45.28
CA LEU A 590 -15.15 9.77 44.51
C LEU A 590 -14.17 8.96 43.65
N MET A 591 -13.24 9.66 42.97
CA MET A 591 -12.25 9.06 42.11
C MET A 591 -11.29 8.19 42.90
N ASP A 592 -10.83 8.63 44.07
CA ASP A 592 -9.86 7.92 44.89
C ASP A 592 -10.47 6.73 45.67
N ASN A 593 -11.79 6.70 45.84
CA ASN A 593 -12.51 5.64 46.55
C ASN A 593 -12.68 4.35 45.72
N GLY A 594 -11.70 3.45 45.82
CA GLY A 594 -11.73 2.14 45.17
C GLY A 594 -12.70 1.10 45.76
N HIS A 595 -13.46 1.43 46.82
CA HIS A 595 -14.48 0.51 47.37
C HIS A 595 -15.65 0.29 46.40
N HIS A 596 -15.95 1.28 45.57
CA HIS A 596 -17.00 1.23 44.57
C HIS A 596 -16.42 1.14 43.16
N ALA A 597 -17.11 0.44 42.26
CA ALA A 597 -16.71 0.30 40.86
C ALA A 597 -17.08 1.53 39.99
N THR A 598 -16.88 2.74 40.53
CA THR A 598 -17.19 3.98 39.80
C THR A 598 -16.14 4.28 38.75
N ALA A 599 -16.57 4.67 37.57
CA ALA A 599 -15.70 5.10 36.47
C ALA A 599 -16.43 6.11 35.59
N GLY A 600 -15.72 6.82 34.72
CA GLY A 600 -16.39 7.78 33.85
C GLY A 600 -15.50 8.81 33.17
N LEU A 601 -16.13 9.88 32.70
CA LEU A 601 -15.51 11.08 32.15
C LEU A 601 -16.08 12.32 32.86
N LEU A 602 -15.21 13.16 33.42
CA LEU A 602 -15.54 14.51 33.89
C LEU A 602 -15.26 15.45 32.73
N MET A 603 -16.29 16.09 32.18
CA MET A 603 -16.24 16.72 30.87
C MET A 603 -16.65 18.18 30.96
N VAL A 604 -15.86 19.05 30.31
CA VAL A 604 -16.23 20.43 30.00
C VAL A 604 -16.63 20.47 28.54
N MET A 605 -17.91 20.72 28.27
CA MET A 605 -18.44 20.76 26.90
C MET A 605 -19.74 21.55 26.77
N ALA A 606 -20.18 21.80 25.55
CA ALA A 606 -21.48 22.37 25.23
C ALA A 606 -22.36 21.33 24.49
N PRO A 607 -23.09 20.47 25.22
CA PRO A 607 -23.83 19.37 24.60
C PRO A 607 -24.99 19.91 23.75
N PRO A 608 -25.31 19.26 22.62
CA PRO A 608 -26.55 19.54 21.90
C PRO A 608 -27.79 19.11 22.72
N PRO A 609 -28.98 19.69 22.47
CA PRO A 609 -29.25 20.74 21.48
C PRO A 609 -28.97 22.15 22.02
N THR A 610 -28.86 22.35 23.33
CA THR A 610 -28.81 23.69 23.94
C THR A 610 -27.50 24.42 23.67
N ARG A 611 -26.40 23.69 23.44
CA ARG A 611 -25.05 24.24 23.25
C ARG A 611 -24.62 25.18 24.37
N GLN A 612 -25.16 24.97 25.57
CA GLN A 612 -24.76 25.72 26.76
C GLN A 612 -23.51 25.09 27.39
N PRO A 613 -22.44 25.86 27.63
CA PRO A 613 -21.29 25.40 28.40
C PRO A 613 -21.71 24.77 29.73
N SER A 614 -21.38 23.49 29.90
CA SER A 614 -21.81 22.67 31.02
C SER A 614 -20.65 21.83 31.53
N LEU A 615 -20.73 21.46 32.80
CA LEU A 615 -19.91 20.42 33.37
C LEU A 615 -20.71 19.13 33.42
N ILE A 616 -20.21 18.06 32.80
CA ILE A 616 -20.90 16.78 32.69
C ILE A 616 -20.03 15.69 33.30
N VAL A 617 -20.57 14.98 34.28
CA VAL A 617 -19.98 13.74 34.79
C VAL A 617 -20.66 12.57 34.09
N ALA A 618 -20.08 12.05 33.00
CA ALA A 618 -20.56 10.83 32.34
C ALA A 618 -20.07 9.60 33.11
N ALA A 619 -20.93 9.08 33.95
CA ALA A 619 -20.65 8.09 34.98
C ALA A 619 -21.04 6.66 34.54
N ARG A 620 -20.29 5.67 35.01
CA ARG A 620 -20.46 4.25 34.72
C ARG A 620 -20.12 3.41 35.95
N TYR A 621 -20.94 2.41 36.24
CA TYR A 621 -20.70 1.46 37.33
C TYR A 621 -20.52 0.05 36.76
N THR A 622 -19.34 -0.53 36.96
CA THR A 622 -18.96 -1.87 36.45
C THR A 622 -18.99 -2.91 37.57
N GLY A 623 -20.18 -3.05 38.16
CA GLY A 623 -20.59 -3.95 39.25
C GLY A 623 -22.09 -4.26 39.15
N ASP A 624 -22.76 -4.60 40.27
CA ASP A 624 -24.22 -4.69 40.29
C ASP A 624 -24.85 -3.30 40.08
N PRO A 625 -25.62 -3.06 39.00
CA PRO A 625 -26.20 -1.75 38.73
C PRO A 625 -27.08 -1.20 39.85
N ARG A 626 -27.62 -2.06 40.73
CA ARG A 626 -28.45 -1.65 41.87
C ARG A 626 -27.67 -0.85 42.92
N GLU A 627 -26.36 -1.01 42.96
CA GLU A 627 -25.47 -0.30 43.90
C GLU A 627 -25.03 1.07 43.37
N ALA A 628 -25.25 1.35 42.08
CA ALA A 628 -24.75 2.57 41.43
C ALA A 628 -25.29 3.85 42.08
N ALA A 629 -26.56 3.87 42.50
CA ALA A 629 -27.16 5.02 43.15
C ALA A 629 -26.43 5.39 44.46
N ALA A 630 -26.13 4.39 45.31
CA ALA A 630 -25.39 4.59 46.55
C ALA A 630 -23.95 5.02 46.28
N ALA A 631 -23.28 4.40 45.31
CA ALA A 631 -21.90 4.73 44.95
C ALA A 631 -21.74 6.17 44.43
N TYR A 632 -22.76 6.72 43.76
CA TYR A 632 -22.78 8.09 43.25
C TYR A 632 -23.55 9.08 44.12
N GLN A 633 -23.93 8.70 45.36
CA GLN A 633 -24.65 9.57 46.29
C GLN A 633 -24.01 10.96 46.45
N PRO A 634 -22.67 11.10 46.57
CA PRO A 634 -22.04 12.42 46.67
C PRO A 634 -22.35 13.36 45.50
N LEU A 635 -22.58 12.85 44.28
CA LEU A 635 -22.98 13.66 43.13
C LEU A 635 -24.48 14.02 43.16
N TYR A 636 -25.33 13.13 43.66
CA TYR A 636 -26.76 13.44 43.86
C TYR A 636 -26.96 14.54 44.91
N ASP A 637 -26.16 14.55 45.97
CA ASP A 637 -26.22 15.55 47.04
C ASP A 637 -25.93 16.97 46.52
N LEU A 638 -25.18 17.09 45.42
CA LEU A 638 -24.94 18.36 44.73
C LEU A 638 -26.16 18.87 43.93
N LYS A 639 -27.27 18.12 43.84
CA LYS A 639 -28.49 18.49 43.10
C LYS A 639 -28.19 18.93 41.65
N PRO A 640 -27.69 18.01 40.81
CA PRO A 640 -27.49 18.26 39.37
C PRO A 640 -28.77 18.70 38.67
N ILE A 641 -28.62 19.40 37.54
CA ILE A 641 -29.71 19.84 36.67
C ILE A 641 -30.44 18.64 36.06
N ALA A 642 -29.68 17.60 35.70
CA ALA A 642 -30.21 16.38 35.11
C ALA A 642 -29.35 15.17 35.48
N THR A 643 -30.02 14.02 35.65
CA THR A 643 -29.41 12.72 35.99
C THR A 643 -29.93 11.57 35.13
N PRO A 644 -29.86 11.64 33.79
CA PRO A 644 -30.28 10.52 32.97
C PRO A 644 -29.34 9.33 33.19
N GLY A 645 -29.88 8.12 33.33
CA GLY A 645 -29.07 6.92 33.48
C GLY A 645 -29.90 5.66 33.67
N GLY A 646 -29.26 4.51 33.47
CA GLY A 646 -29.91 3.22 33.59
C GLY A 646 -28.97 2.06 33.31
N GLU A 647 -29.54 0.86 33.31
CA GLU A 647 -28.83 -0.36 32.96
C GLU A 647 -28.61 -0.43 31.44
N VAL A 648 -27.39 -0.79 31.05
CA VAL A 648 -26.98 -0.91 29.65
C VAL A 648 -26.27 -2.25 29.48
N PRO A 649 -26.70 -3.12 28.54
CA PRO A 649 -25.95 -4.31 28.18
C PRO A 649 -24.53 -3.96 27.75
N ILE A 650 -23.53 -4.76 28.13
CA ILE A 650 -22.12 -4.43 27.89
C ILE A 650 -21.79 -4.17 26.41
N GLN A 651 -22.42 -4.90 25.49
CA GLN A 651 -22.29 -4.73 24.05
C GLN A 651 -22.89 -3.41 23.53
N ASN A 652 -23.70 -2.72 24.33
CA ASN A 652 -24.32 -1.43 24.01
C ASN A 652 -23.67 -0.26 24.77
N ALA A 653 -22.61 -0.50 25.55
CA ALA A 653 -21.99 0.52 26.41
C ALA A 653 -21.46 1.77 25.66
N SER A 654 -21.27 1.67 24.35
CA SER A 654 -20.78 2.76 23.48
C SER A 654 -21.86 3.39 22.59
N ASP A 655 -23.09 2.87 22.59
CA ASP A 655 -24.14 3.27 21.64
C ASP A 655 -24.56 4.74 21.79
N ALA A 656 -24.66 5.21 23.04
CA ALA A 656 -24.97 6.61 23.37
C ALA A 656 -23.89 7.60 22.89
N ARG A 657 -22.74 7.11 22.41
CA ARG A 657 -21.61 7.90 21.93
C ARG A 657 -21.40 7.78 20.41
N SER A 658 -22.33 7.15 19.70
CA SER A 658 -22.26 6.95 18.24
C SER A 658 -22.01 8.24 17.46
N ALA A 659 -22.58 9.37 17.90
CA ALA A 659 -22.34 10.68 17.28
C ALA A 659 -20.86 11.11 17.28
N LEU A 660 -20.06 10.66 18.25
CA LEU A 660 -18.61 10.94 18.30
C LEU A 660 -17.83 10.16 17.23
N GLY A 661 -18.42 9.10 16.69
CA GLY A 661 -17.86 8.30 15.59
C GLY A 661 -18.15 8.87 14.20
N ALA A 662 -18.84 10.02 14.10
CA ALA A 662 -19.12 10.67 12.83
C ALA A 662 -17.83 10.93 12.03
N LYS A 663 -17.89 10.73 10.71
CA LYS A 663 -16.77 10.96 9.79
C LYS A 663 -16.68 12.44 9.39
N GLY A 664 -15.52 12.85 8.87
CA GLY A 664 -15.25 14.23 8.42
C GLY A 664 -14.86 15.19 9.56
N ASP A 665 -14.92 16.50 9.28
CA ASP A 665 -14.49 17.58 10.19
C ASP A 665 -13.02 17.44 10.65
N PHE A 666 -12.57 18.35 11.50
CA PHE A 666 -11.21 18.31 12.05
C PHE A 666 -11.28 17.85 13.50
N LYS A 667 -11.01 16.55 13.68
CA LYS A 667 -11.04 15.88 14.98
C LYS A 667 -9.68 15.34 15.36
N ARG A 668 -9.30 15.50 16.63
CA ARG A 668 -8.07 14.95 17.20
C ARG A 668 -8.25 14.64 18.67
N PHE A 669 -7.52 13.64 19.17
CA PHE A 669 -7.39 13.43 20.61
C PHE A 669 -6.14 14.09 21.18
N GLY A 670 -6.28 14.84 22.27
CA GLY A 670 -5.19 15.26 23.14
C GLY A 670 -5.16 14.38 24.39
N VAL A 671 -4.17 13.48 24.50
CA VAL A 671 -4.13 12.49 25.58
C VAL A 671 -2.86 12.56 26.41
N VAL A 672 -3.03 12.57 27.73
CA VAL A 672 -1.95 12.34 28.69
C VAL A 672 -2.43 11.46 29.83
N GLY A 673 -1.63 10.45 30.17
CA GLY A 673 -1.85 9.58 31.32
C GLY A 673 -1.29 10.20 32.59
N LEU A 674 -2.03 10.07 33.69
CA LEU A 674 -1.78 10.73 34.98
C LEU A 674 -1.95 9.74 36.14
N HIS A 675 -1.25 9.99 37.23
CA HIS A 675 -1.29 9.16 38.45
C HIS A 675 -2.28 9.67 39.51
N ARG A 676 -2.77 10.90 39.37
CA ARG A 676 -3.69 11.54 40.32
C ARG A 676 -4.58 12.57 39.62
N PHE A 677 -5.70 12.90 40.24
CA PHE A 677 -6.54 14.03 39.85
C PHE A 677 -6.19 15.25 40.70
N GLU A 678 -5.88 16.36 40.03
CA GLU A 678 -5.57 17.65 40.67
C GLU A 678 -6.68 18.67 40.36
N PRO A 679 -7.59 18.95 41.31
CA PRO A 679 -8.74 19.84 41.08
C PRO A 679 -8.35 21.22 40.56
N GLU A 680 -7.27 21.81 41.09
CA GLU A 680 -6.81 23.13 40.65
C GLU A 680 -6.33 23.14 39.19
N ALA A 681 -5.65 22.07 38.76
CA ALA A 681 -5.24 21.94 37.36
C ALA A 681 -6.47 21.79 36.46
N PHE A 682 -7.44 20.97 36.87
CA PHE A 682 -8.70 20.81 36.15
C PHE A 682 -9.45 22.14 35.99
N LEU A 683 -9.58 22.95 37.04
CA LEU A 683 -10.24 24.25 36.96
C LEU A 683 -9.56 25.20 35.97
N LYS A 684 -8.22 25.18 35.88
CA LYS A 684 -7.51 25.95 34.85
C LYS A 684 -7.86 25.47 33.43
N THR A 685 -8.05 24.16 33.23
CA THR A 685 -8.47 23.64 31.91
C THR A 685 -9.89 24.07 31.52
N VAL A 686 -10.79 24.26 32.50
CA VAL A 686 -12.14 24.82 32.27
C VAL A 686 -12.03 26.21 31.66
N ASP A 687 -11.14 27.06 32.17
CA ASP A 687 -10.96 28.42 31.66
C ASP A 687 -10.31 28.42 30.26
N VAL A 688 -9.34 27.54 30.01
CA VAL A 688 -8.78 27.32 28.66
C VAL A 688 -9.86 26.92 27.66
N TRP A 689 -10.79 26.04 28.05
CA TRP A 689 -11.90 25.64 27.18
C TRP A 689 -12.85 26.81 26.88
N LYS A 690 -13.18 27.64 27.89
CA LYS A 690 -14.02 28.83 27.70
C LYS A 690 -13.37 29.81 26.72
N GLU A 691 -12.07 30.09 26.89
CA GLU A 691 -11.30 30.94 25.98
C GLU A 691 -11.33 30.41 24.54
N MET A 692 -11.11 29.10 24.38
CA MET A 692 -11.12 28.43 23.07
C MET A 692 -12.47 28.57 22.37
N VAL A 693 -13.59 28.28 23.05
CA VAL A 693 -14.92 28.38 22.44
C VAL A 693 -15.30 29.83 22.13
N ALA A 694 -14.85 30.79 22.94
CA ALA A 694 -15.07 32.21 22.68
C ALA A 694 -14.29 32.68 21.44
N GLN A 695 -13.06 32.20 21.22
CA GLN A 695 -12.21 32.59 20.10
C GLN A 695 -12.46 31.77 18.82
N CYS A 696 -12.89 30.52 18.98
CA CYS A 696 -13.18 29.58 17.90
C CYS A 696 -14.58 28.97 18.09
N PRO A 697 -15.66 29.71 17.78
CA PRO A 697 -17.02 29.21 17.98
C PRO A 697 -17.34 27.92 17.21
N ASP A 698 -16.65 27.67 16.09
CA ASP A 698 -16.78 26.43 15.32
C ASP A 698 -16.21 25.19 16.06
N ALA A 699 -15.42 25.41 17.12
CA ALA A 699 -14.87 24.37 17.99
C ALA A 699 -15.79 23.98 19.15
N ILE A 700 -17.06 24.43 19.16
CA ILE A 700 -18.05 24.16 20.24
C ILE A 700 -18.31 22.67 20.51
N ASN A 701 -18.00 21.78 19.55
CA ASN A 701 -18.07 20.33 19.72
C ASN A 701 -16.92 19.75 20.54
N THR A 702 -15.87 20.55 20.80
CA THR A 702 -14.72 20.13 21.59
C THR A 702 -15.13 19.85 23.03
N ALA A 703 -14.62 18.75 23.58
CA ALA A 703 -14.81 18.38 24.98
C ALA A 703 -13.45 18.15 25.64
N PHE A 704 -13.17 18.86 26.72
CA PHE A 704 -12.03 18.54 27.58
C PHE A 704 -12.50 17.53 28.61
N ASN A 705 -11.93 16.31 28.55
CA ASN A 705 -12.40 15.19 29.37
C ASN A 705 -11.28 14.71 30.29
N PHE A 706 -11.61 14.52 31.57
CA PHE A 706 -10.79 13.80 32.51
C PHE A 706 -11.43 12.44 32.79
N GLN A 707 -10.77 11.37 32.35
CA GLN A 707 -11.22 9.99 32.53
C GLN A 707 -10.69 9.43 33.84
N TRP A 708 -11.55 8.71 34.56
CA TRP A 708 -11.18 7.95 35.75
C TRP A 708 -11.77 6.55 35.75
N ASP A 709 -11.09 5.67 36.48
CA ASP A 709 -11.62 4.44 37.05
C ASP A 709 -11.17 4.41 38.51
N ALA A 710 -12.11 4.24 39.45
CA ALA A 710 -11.80 4.18 40.86
C ALA A 710 -11.02 2.91 41.24
N ARG A 711 -11.07 1.87 40.39
CA ARG A 711 -10.27 0.67 40.55
C ARG A 711 -9.03 0.74 39.64
N PRO A 712 -7.86 0.29 40.12
CA PRO A 712 -6.67 0.25 39.29
C PRO A 712 -6.86 -0.71 38.09
N PRO A 713 -6.13 -0.50 36.98
CA PRO A 713 -6.07 -1.48 35.90
C PRO A 713 -5.75 -2.88 36.42
N ARG A 714 -6.41 -3.91 35.87
CA ARG A 714 -6.03 -5.28 36.20
C ARG A 714 -4.60 -5.53 35.73
N LYS A 715 -3.78 -6.05 36.63
CA LYS A 715 -2.38 -6.38 36.33
C LYS A 715 -2.34 -7.47 35.25
N SER A 716 -1.55 -7.23 34.21
CA SER A 716 -1.30 -8.22 33.17
C SER A 716 -0.31 -9.29 33.64
N GLU A 717 -0.60 -10.54 33.29
CA GLU A 717 0.30 -11.69 33.48
C GLU A 717 1.17 -11.92 32.24
N LEU A 718 0.92 -11.18 31.16
CA LEU A 718 1.59 -11.34 29.87
C LEU A 718 2.66 -10.27 29.68
N GLY A 719 3.81 -10.66 29.15
CA GLY A 719 4.82 -9.70 28.69
C GLY A 719 4.27 -8.87 27.53
N SER A 720 4.47 -7.55 27.59
CA SER A 720 3.97 -6.59 26.61
C SER A 720 4.90 -5.38 26.45
N ALA A 721 4.92 -4.80 25.26
CA ALA A 721 5.53 -3.49 24.98
C ALA A 721 4.71 -2.32 25.54
N HIS A 722 3.45 -2.53 25.89
CA HIS A 722 2.63 -1.56 26.60
C HIS A 722 3.20 -1.34 28.01
N SER A 723 3.38 -0.08 28.39
CA SER A 723 4.04 0.30 29.65
C SER A 723 3.21 1.23 30.53
N LEU A 724 1.87 1.17 30.45
CA LEU A 724 0.96 2.15 31.08
C LEU A 724 0.04 1.53 32.15
N GLN A 725 0.39 0.35 32.68
CA GLN A 725 -0.44 -0.41 33.62
C GLN A 725 -0.59 0.25 35.01
N ASP A 726 0.28 1.21 35.34
CA ASP A 726 0.27 2.06 36.54
C ASP A 726 -0.52 3.36 36.35
N VAL A 727 -1.04 3.62 35.15
CA VAL A 727 -1.83 4.82 34.83
C VAL A 727 -3.29 4.55 35.12
N ARG A 728 -3.88 5.38 35.99
CA ARG A 728 -5.29 5.26 36.39
C ARG A 728 -6.16 6.36 35.79
N TYR A 729 -5.58 7.54 35.56
CA TYR A 729 -6.30 8.72 35.12
C TYR A 729 -5.81 9.18 33.76
N TRP A 730 -6.70 9.79 32.97
CA TRP A 730 -6.34 10.30 31.65
C TRP A 730 -6.99 11.65 31.40
N GLN A 731 -6.20 12.66 31.06
CA GLN A 731 -6.75 13.78 30.30
C GLN A 731 -6.90 13.30 28.86
N ASN A 732 -8.11 13.43 28.31
CA ASN A 732 -8.47 12.94 26.99
C ASN A 732 -9.37 13.96 26.28
N ASN A 733 -8.78 15.00 25.71
CA ASN A 733 -9.49 16.04 24.99
C ASN A 733 -9.97 15.50 23.64
N LEU A 734 -11.27 15.51 23.40
CA LEU A 734 -11.82 15.36 22.06
C LEU A 734 -11.85 16.75 21.43
N ILE A 735 -10.84 17.07 20.65
CA ILE A 735 -10.80 18.29 19.84
C ILE A 735 -11.69 18.08 18.62
N TRP A 736 -12.60 19.02 18.37
CA TRP A 736 -13.50 18.99 17.23
C TRP A 736 -13.87 20.41 16.80
N HIS A 737 -13.41 20.77 15.60
CA HIS A 737 -13.79 22.01 14.92
C HIS A 737 -14.12 21.74 13.45
N THR A 738 -14.84 22.67 12.79
CA THR A 738 -15.33 22.46 11.42
C THR A 738 -14.59 23.30 10.38
N GLU A 739 -13.85 24.34 10.80
CA GLU A 739 -13.12 25.20 9.87
C GLU A 739 -11.60 25.01 9.95
N VAL A 740 -10.95 24.93 8.79
CA VAL A 740 -9.48 24.80 8.69
C VAL A 740 -8.76 25.97 9.38
N LYS A 741 -9.32 27.18 9.31
CA LYS A 741 -8.70 28.40 9.86
C LYS A 741 -8.56 28.35 11.39
N SER A 742 -9.43 27.61 12.08
CA SER A 742 -9.42 27.49 13.54
C SER A 742 -8.38 26.48 14.04
N ARG A 743 -7.86 25.62 13.16
CA ARG A 743 -6.99 24.49 13.53
C ARG A 743 -5.82 24.89 14.42
N ALA A 744 -5.01 25.85 13.98
CA ALA A 744 -3.80 26.24 14.71
C ALA A 744 -4.11 26.82 16.10
N ALA A 745 -5.19 27.60 16.22
CA ALA A 745 -5.61 28.17 17.50
C ALA A 745 -6.13 27.07 18.45
N VAL A 746 -7.01 26.21 17.95
CA VAL A 746 -7.59 25.10 18.73
C VAL A 746 -6.51 24.10 19.18
N ASP A 747 -5.56 23.76 18.31
CA ASP A 747 -4.40 22.92 18.65
C ASP A 747 -3.57 23.57 19.78
N GLY A 748 -3.35 24.89 19.73
CA GLY A 748 -2.67 25.64 20.79
C GLY A 748 -3.42 25.61 22.13
N PHE A 749 -4.75 25.69 22.13
CA PHE A 749 -5.55 25.52 23.35
C PHE A 749 -5.48 24.09 23.91
N ASN A 750 -5.50 23.09 23.03
CA ASN A 750 -5.29 21.70 23.43
C ASN A 750 -3.91 21.50 24.07
N GLU A 751 -2.85 22.05 23.46
CA GLU A 751 -1.49 21.98 24.01
C GLU A 751 -1.38 22.68 25.37
N ARG A 752 -2.01 23.86 25.54
CA ARG A 752 -2.10 24.54 26.84
C ARG A 752 -2.80 23.68 27.89
N CYS A 753 -3.92 23.05 27.54
CA CYS A 753 -4.62 22.14 28.44
C CYS A 753 -3.74 20.94 28.85
N ILE A 754 -3.08 20.29 27.87
CA ILE A 754 -2.18 19.16 28.14
C ILE A 754 -0.99 19.59 29.00
N ALA A 755 -0.42 20.77 28.75
CA ALA A 755 0.69 21.30 29.55
C ALA A 755 0.29 21.57 31.02
N ILE A 756 -0.90 22.13 31.25
CA ILE A 756 -1.46 22.32 32.59
C ILE A 756 -1.56 20.98 33.33
N MET A 757 -2.10 19.96 32.67
CA MET A 757 -2.31 18.65 33.27
C MET A 757 -1.03 17.85 33.48
N ARG A 758 -0.03 18.01 32.60
CA ARG A 758 1.31 17.42 32.76
C ARG A 758 2.02 17.95 34.01
N GLY A 759 1.86 19.24 34.29
CA GLY A 759 2.66 19.92 35.30
C GLY A 759 4.16 19.92 34.95
N PRO A 760 5.02 20.37 35.87
CA PRO A 760 6.45 20.56 35.59
C PRO A 760 7.27 19.26 35.68
N ASN A 761 6.77 18.22 36.35
CA ASN A 761 7.51 17.00 36.64
C ASN A 761 7.23 15.91 35.62
N ILE A 762 8.23 15.55 34.81
CA ILE A 762 8.10 14.51 33.78
C ILE A 762 7.82 13.11 34.33
N ALA A 763 8.12 12.84 35.61
CA ALA A 763 7.81 11.57 36.24
C ALA A 763 6.32 11.36 36.52
N ASP A 764 5.51 12.44 36.49
CA ASP A 764 4.10 12.42 36.91
C ASP A 764 3.13 12.15 35.74
N TYR A 765 3.64 12.00 34.51
CA TYR A 765 2.79 11.80 33.33
C TYR A 765 3.41 10.90 32.26
N VAL A 766 2.55 10.39 31.37
CA VAL A 766 2.94 9.55 30.24
C VAL A 766 2.13 9.85 28.99
N ASP A 767 2.68 9.52 27.82
CA ASP A 767 2.00 9.71 26.53
C ASP A 767 1.36 8.41 26.05
N PHE A 768 0.14 8.48 25.53
CA PHE A 768 -0.57 7.32 25.01
C PHE A 768 -0.30 7.13 23.52
N ALA A 769 0.17 5.95 23.10
CA ALA A 769 0.52 5.67 21.71
C ALA A 769 -0.63 5.92 20.70
N ASN A 770 -1.88 5.74 21.15
CA ASN A 770 -3.09 5.97 20.34
C ASN A 770 -3.52 7.44 20.23
N GLY A 771 -3.07 8.31 21.13
CA GLY A 771 -3.48 9.73 21.17
C GLY A 771 -2.36 10.71 20.88
N THR A 772 -1.11 10.30 21.06
CA THR A 772 0.05 11.18 20.97
C THR A 772 1.14 10.48 20.16
N ARG A 773 1.58 11.12 19.08
CA ARG A 773 2.77 10.69 18.32
C ARG A 773 3.87 11.74 18.26
N ASP A 774 3.54 12.96 18.65
CA ASP A 774 4.42 14.10 18.71
C ASP A 774 5.19 14.08 20.04
N GLY A 775 6.48 14.41 20.03
CA GLY A 775 7.35 14.39 21.21
C GLY A 775 8.13 13.09 21.44
N PRO A 776 8.90 13.01 22.55
CA PRO A 776 9.85 11.93 22.80
C PRO A 776 9.19 10.56 22.86
N ILE A 777 9.76 9.57 22.17
CA ILE A 777 9.21 8.22 22.08
C ILE A 777 9.27 7.48 23.43
N GLU A 778 10.19 7.86 24.30
CA GLU A 778 10.40 7.36 25.66
C GLU A 778 9.18 7.61 26.56
N ARG A 779 8.37 8.63 26.27
CA ARG A 779 7.13 8.91 27.02
C ARG A 779 6.02 7.92 26.68
N ARG A 780 6.06 7.32 25.50
CA ARG A 780 5.08 6.31 25.03
C ARG A 780 5.52 4.89 25.40
N PHE A 781 6.82 4.63 25.33
CA PHE A 781 7.44 3.34 25.64
C PHE A 781 8.49 3.54 26.73
N ARG A 782 8.03 3.57 27.98
CA ARG A 782 8.90 3.86 29.13
C ARG A 782 9.92 2.75 29.35
N GLY A 783 11.13 3.12 29.78
CA GLY A 783 12.20 2.17 30.09
C GLY A 783 13.12 1.90 28.90
N ARG A 784 14.42 2.12 29.11
CA ARG A 784 15.45 2.05 28.06
C ARG A 784 15.49 0.67 27.39
N GLU A 785 15.48 -0.40 28.18
CA GLU A 785 15.50 -1.78 27.67
C GLU A 785 14.30 -2.10 26.77
N ARG A 786 13.10 -1.62 27.13
CA ARG A 786 11.89 -1.80 26.32
C ARG A 786 12.03 -1.12 24.97
N LEU A 787 12.51 0.12 24.96
CA LEU A 787 12.69 0.88 23.73
C LEU A 787 13.79 0.27 22.85
N ASP A 788 14.91 -0.14 23.45
CA ASP A 788 16.01 -0.79 22.71
C ASP A 788 15.56 -2.13 22.12
N LYS A 789 14.76 -2.92 22.85
CA LYS A 789 14.13 -4.13 22.31
C LYS A 789 13.18 -3.83 21.15
N LEU A 790 12.35 -2.79 21.25
CA LEU A 790 11.46 -2.37 20.15
C LEU A 790 12.24 -1.92 18.91
N ARG A 791 13.34 -1.16 19.09
CA ARG A 791 14.24 -0.75 18.01
C ARG A 791 14.92 -1.95 17.35
N GLN A 792 15.40 -2.91 18.15
CA GLN A 792 15.97 -4.15 17.64
C GLN A 792 14.95 -4.94 16.81
N LEU A 793 13.76 -5.18 17.35
CA LEU A 793 12.69 -5.88 16.63
C LEU A 793 12.27 -5.14 15.37
N LYS A 794 12.26 -3.81 15.40
CA LYS A 794 11.97 -3.01 14.20
C LYS A 794 13.01 -3.26 13.10
N ARG A 795 14.30 -3.28 13.45
CA ARG A 795 15.39 -3.62 12.51
C ARG A 795 15.31 -5.08 12.04
N THR A 796 14.76 -6.00 12.83
CA THR A 796 14.58 -7.40 12.40
C THR A 796 13.40 -7.56 11.44
N TRP A 797 12.26 -6.93 11.72
CA TRP A 797 11.00 -7.22 11.05
C TRP A 797 10.61 -6.20 9.97
N ASP A 798 11.11 -4.98 10.05
CA ASP A 798 10.86 -3.91 9.08
C ASP A 798 11.96 -2.85 9.11
N GLU A 799 13.17 -3.25 8.69
CA GLU A 799 14.38 -2.41 8.68
C GLU A 799 14.31 -1.18 7.76
N PHE A 800 13.48 -1.25 6.72
CA PHE A 800 13.34 -0.18 5.74
C PHE A 800 12.21 0.80 6.10
N GLY A 801 11.39 0.44 7.07
CA GLY A 801 10.23 1.21 7.49
C GLY A 801 9.10 1.20 6.46
N VAL A 802 8.84 0.05 5.85
CA VAL A 802 7.73 -0.21 4.92
C VAL A 802 6.40 0.24 5.52
N PHE A 803 6.13 -0.12 6.77
CA PHE A 803 4.86 0.23 7.44
C PHE A 803 4.96 1.56 8.18
N THR A 804 6.14 1.86 8.73
CA THR A 804 6.48 3.13 9.37
C THR A 804 7.96 3.20 9.65
N ARG A 805 8.54 4.40 9.73
CA ARG A 805 9.93 4.59 10.19
C ARG A 805 10.09 4.71 11.70
N GLN A 806 8.98 4.69 12.45
CA GLN A 806 9.05 4.74 13.90
C GLN A 806 9.94 3.62 14.47
N PHE A 807 10.78 3.97 15.45
CA PHE A 807 11.89 3.17 16.01
C PHE A 807 13.14 2.99 15.13
N LEU A 808 13.15 3.45 13.88
CA LEU A 808 14.37 3.49 13.04
C LEU A 808 15.03 4.86 13.03
N ASP A 809 14.23 5.91 13.18
CA ASP A 809 14.71 7.29 13.22
C ASP A 809 15.32 7.57 14.61
N GLU A 810 16.61 7.94 14.63
CA GLU A 810 17.34 8.50 15.78
C GLU A 810 17.60 9.99 15.56
#